data_AF-A0AAD7XDT8-F1
#
_entry.id   AF-A0AAD7XDT8-F1
#
_cell.length_a   1.000
_cell.length_b   1.000
_cell.length_c   1.000
_cell.angle_alpha   90.00
_cell.angle_beta   90.00
_cell.angle_gamma   90.00
#
_symmetry.space_group_name_H-M   'P 1'
#
loop_
_entity.id
_entity.type
_entity.pdbx_description
1 polymer ?
#
loop_
_entity_poly.entity_id
_entity_poly.type
_entity_poly.pdbx_seq_one_letter_code
_entity_poly.pdbx_strand_id
1 'polypeptide(L)'
;MQWDTLLQGAVIGGITWFLWKFFSHILFKSPLDNIPGPRSNGFLYGNLMQLLDRHATPMYDRLTDTYKGIVRLSAPLGHRALYVYDPVALHAILLKDQHIYEEAGWLIKANHIQFGPGLFATLGERHKKQRKLLNPCFSIAHMRRMIPIFTEVGHKLQMGIENRVSGKEGAVEVDILSWMARTALELIGQAGLGYSFDPLVADSADKFAAAIKMLQPAIFEIHLLHRLLPHLPEWGSPWLRRKLVELFPHKGVQRVREIVDTLHRRSIGIYEERKQALLLGQEARSHKLGEGKDLMSILLRANMEASEEDKLPEEELIGQVSSFIFAAMDTTSNALAMTLHLLAQHPDVQDKLRNEVLEASNGEDLDYDTLVGLPYLDAVCRETLRLHTPVGLVVRESREDAILPLSEPIVGVDGTKMHEILVPKDTTLFIGILSCNRNKAIWGEDALDWKPERWLSPLPETVTKAKIPGIYSHLMTFIGGGRSCIGFKFSQLEMKVILYLLLMKFTFALSEEPIMWNVSGVRYPTAAEAQSAAGPSNQPQVQEDVEMEDAPAGGDVPPADADGFESDNLDEPEEPVSTKKRKLSKAAEAKLKAKEKAKAKEKAKKDDDGDYEDEDEDPYSALSKMWKDDLPKPPVGSFETCVRCQKQFTVTKYTVAANPPPGYLCHPCAKSSGSDPFKKPAAPRKRKPATDKRNAPTLDERRLPSLASICIEVISKHIDDVEALGDIGAMNLDEIAKALAKNRSLNAENATLFYSVENEHLILYDVTNLTPPALCTLASLNPNLTNLRLDFCGHMDDSVVGAWAAGLPQLKRVELLGPFLVRAPAWQAFFRAHPDLEGFLITQSPRFDVECMRALVQSCPNLRELRLKEVGQLSDEFLVELKTLGRQLTYLDLSYPGNAEAIHESALIDFLAHVGSSLEHLDLSGITNVTDGVLFRGVKPHVLKLDTLILANTTQLTDAGVAEFFGTWQGVPLSKVDLARNPDLSDAALVALIQHSGENLAELNINGWKGVSEDALKHIPKSVPNLNKLDVGFCRSVDNFLIKDILERCPHVQEIKVWGCQRVSEHCPRQRGVKIHGIESARIF
;
A
#
# COMPACT_ATOMS: atom_id res chain seq x y z
N MET A 1 -27.86 -55.59 26.09
CA MET A 1 -27.66 -56.18 24.75
C MET A 1 -27.75 -55.17 23.60
N GLN A 2 -28.53 -54.08 23.68
CA GLN A 2 -28.60 -53.07 22.59
C GLN A 2 -27.47 -52.03 22.58
N TRP A 3 -26.85 -51.73 23.73
CA TRP A 3 -25.73 -50.77 23.83
C TRP A 3 -24.43 -51.31 23.23
N ASP A 4 -24.14 -52.59 23.42
CA ASP A 4 -22.94 -53.23 22.88
C ASP A 4 -22.95 -53.27 21.34
N THR A 5 -24.11 -53.53 20.74
CA THR A 5 -24.28 -53.52 19.28
C THR A 5 -24.14 -52.12 18.66
N LEU A 6 -24.60 -51.07 19.36
CA LEU A 6 -24.42 -49.68 18.89
C LEU A 6 -22.97 -49.22 19.03
N LEU A 7 -22.30 -49.59 20.12
CA LEU A 7 -20.87 -49.30 20.32
C LEU A 7 -20.02 -50.04 19.29
N GLN A 8 -20.30 -51.32 19.02
CA GLN A 8 -19.65 -52.09 17.97
C GLN A 8 -19.89 -51.48 16.59
N GLY A 9 -21.12 -51.05 16.28
CA GLY A 9 -21.45 -50.36 15.03
C GLY A 9 -20.69 -49.03 14.87
N ALA A 10 -20.59 -48.24 15.94
CA ALA A 10 -19.83 -46.98 15.94
C ALA A 10 -18.32 -47.22 15.79
N VAL A 11 -17.77 -48.24 16.46
CA VAL A 11 -16.35 -48.61 16.36
C VAL A 11 -16.03 -49.15 14.95
N ILE A 12 -16.85 -50.06 14.41
CA ILE A 12 -16.66 -50.58 13.04
C ILE A 12 -16.84 -49.47 12.01
N GLY A 13 -17.84 -48.60 12.18
CA GLY A 13 -18.07 -47.44 11.31
C GLY A 13 -16.89 -46.46 11.35
N GLY A 14 -16.38 -46.16 12.55
CA GLY A 14 -15.21 -45.32 12.74
C GLY A 14 -13.94 -45.92 12.14
N ILE A 15 -13.69 -47.22 12.35
CA ILE A 15 -12.57 -47.95 11.75
C ILE A 15 -12.70 -47.98 10.22
N THR A 16 -13.88 -48.28 9.68
CA THR A 16 -14.11 -48.34 8.23
C THR A 16 -13.96 -46.97 7.58
N TRP A 17 -14.47 -45.90 8.21
CA TRP A 17 -14.27 -44.52 7.75
C TRP A 17 -12.79 -44.12 7.80
N PHE A 18 -12.09 -44.49 8.88
CA PHE A 18 -10.65 -44.23 9.00
C PHE A 18 -9.85 -44.98 7.94
N LEU A 19 -10.10 -46.28 7.75
CA LEU A 19 -9.46 -47.10 6.72
C LEU A 19 -9.80 -46.57 5.32
N TRP A 20 -11.04 -46.18 5.05
CA TRP A 20 -11.42 -45.56 3.78
C TRP A 20 -10.69 -44.23 3.55
N LYS A 21 -10.68 -43.33 4.53
CA LYS A 21 -9.95 -42.05 4.44
C LYS A 21 -8.44 -42.29 4.26
N PHE A 22 -7.89 -43.28 4.94
CA PHE A 22 -6.48 -43.65 4.88
C PHE A 22 -6.09 -44.27 3.53
N PHE A 23 -6.84 -45.26 3.05
CA PHE A 23 -6.53 -45.99 1.81
C PHE A 23 -7.02 -45.28 0.54
N SER A 24 -8.05 -44.44 0.60
CA SER A 24 -8.54 -43.69 -0.57
C SER A 24 -7.46 -42.79 -1.17
N HIS A 25 -6.64 -42.14 -0.34
CA HIS A 25 -5.52 -41.34 -0.84
C HIS A 25 -4.45 -42.16 -1.55
N ILE A 26 -4.30 -43.46 -1.23
CA ILE A 26 -3.33 -44.34 -1.88
C ILE A 26 -3.92 -44.97 -3.14
N LEU A 27 -5.21 -45.32 -3.11
CA LEU A 27 -5.88 -46.08 -4.17
C LEU A 27 -6.37 -45.20 -5.34
N PHE A 28 -6.72 -43.93 -5.09
CA PHE A 28 -7.16 -43.03 -6.16
C PHE A 28 -6.00 -42.26 -6.79
N LYS A 29 -6.06 -42.11 -8.11
CA LYS A 29 -5.12 -41.27 -8.88
C LYS A 29 -5.31 -39.81 -8.49
N SER A 30 -4.21 -39.13 -8.19
CA SER A 30 -4.19 -37.69 -7.94
C SER A 30 -3.74 -36.97 -9.21
N PRO A 31 -4.24 -35.74 -9.47
CA PRO A 31 -3.66 -34.90 -10.53
C PRO A 31 -2.15 -34.65 -10.33
N LEU A 32 -1.67 -34.75 -9.08
CA LEU A 32 -0.26 -34.58 -8.75
C LEU A 32 0.61 -35.76 -9.18
N ASP A 33 0.05 -36.94 -9.49
CA ASP A 33 0.82 -38.13 -9.88
C ASP A 33 1.59 -37.94 -11.20
N ASN A 34 1.13 -37.03 -12.05
CA ASN A 34 1.79 -36.74 -13.31
C ASN A 34 2.99 -35.79 -13.18
N ILE A 35 3.21 -35.18 -12.02
CA ILE A 35 4.33 -34.26 -11.81
C ILE A 35 5.61 -35.08 -11.56
N PRO A 36 6.71 -34.78 -12.25
CA PRO A 36 7.97 -35.50 -12.07
C PRO A 36 8.55 -35.27 -10.67
N GLY A 37 9.25 -36.26 -10.16
CA GLY A 37 9.88 -36.17 -8.85
C GLY A 37 10.69 -37.40 -8.47
N PRO A 38 11.51 -37.31 -7.40
CA PRO A 38 12.39 -38.39 -6.98
C PRO A 38 11.61 -39.64 -6.56
N ARG A 39 12.28 -40.79 -6.65
CA ARG A 39 11.73 -42.04 -6.11
C ARG A 39 11.59 -41.94 -4.59
N SER A 40 10.53 -42.54 -4.05
CA SER A 40 10.31 -42.60 -2.60
C SER A 40 11.34 -43.50 -1.93
N ASN A 41 11.85 -43.09 -0.76
CA ASN A 41 12.79 -43.86 0.05
C ASN A 41 12.10 -44.82 1.05
N GLY A 42 10.78 -44.98 0.95
CA GLY A 42 10.00 -45.89 1.78
C GLY A 42 8.58 -45.39 2.03
N PHE A 43 7.67 -46.28 2.41
CA PHE A 43 6.26 -45.92 2.60
C PHE A 43 6.01 -45.03 3.83
N LEU A 44 6.72 -45.27 4.93
CA LEU A 44 6.46 -44.58 6.20
C LEU A 44 6.81 -43.09 6.16
N TYR A 45 7.94 -42.73 5.53
CA TYR A 45 8.46 -41.36 5.52
C TYR A 45 8.58 -40.73 4.13
N GLY A 46 8.48 -41.51 3.04
CA GLY A 46 8.64 -40.99 1.69
C GLY A 46 10.01 -40.35 1.44
N ASN A 47 10.01 -39.13 0.92
CA ASN A 47 11.20 -38.28 0.72
C ASN A 47 11.47 -37.34 1.89
N LEU A 48 10.64 -37.35 2.93
CA LEU A 48 10.72 -36.36 4.01
C LEU A 48 12.03 -36.42 4.78
N MET A 49 12.53 -37.62 5.09
CA MET A 49 13.80 -37.77 5.82
C MET A 49 14.98 -37.24 5.02
N GLN A 50 14.95 -37.31 3.69
CA GLN A 50 16.01 -36.74 2.84
C GLN A 50 15.97 -35.20 2.84
N LEU A 51 14.78 -34.61 2.95
CA LEU A 51 14.61 -33.15 3.01
C LEU A 51 14.96 -32.56 4.37
N LEU A 52 14.79 -33.33 5.44
CA LEU A 52 15.04 -32.91 6.81
C LEU A 52 16.37 -33.46 7.36
N ASP A 53 17.15 -34.17 6.53
CA ASP A 53 18.46 -34.67 6.92
C ASP A 53 19.39 -33.50 7.29
N ARG A 54 20.26 -33.72 8.28
CA ARG A 54 21.29 -32.75 8.67
C ARG A 54 22.19 -32.31 7.49
N HIS A 55 22.32 -33.15 6.48
CA HIS A 55 23.10 -32.93 5.26
C HIS A 55 22.19 -32.82 4.03
N ALA A 56 21.00 -32.22 4.15
CA ALA A 56 20.02 -32.14 3.06
C ALA A 56 20.37 -31.14 1.93
N THR A 57 21.42 -30.31 2.05
CA THR A 57 21.77 -29.32 1.00
C THR A 57 21.96 -29.95 -0.39
N PRO A 58 22.73 -31.06 -0.57
CA PRO A 58 22.86 -31.71 -1.87
C PRO A 58 21.54 -32.28 -2.40
N MET A 59 20.56 -32.57 -1.53
CA MET A 59 19.23 -32.96 -1.96
C MET A 59 18.47 -31.76 -2.55
N TYR A 60 18.57 -30.58 -1.94
CA TYR A 60 17.96 -29.36 -2.50
C TYR A 60 18.58 -28.97 -3.84
N ASP A 61 19.91 -29.02 -3.95
CA ASP A 61 20.63 -28.72 -5.19
C ASP A 61 20.21 -29.72 -6.29
N ARG A 62 20.15 -31.02 -5.99
CA ARG A 62 19.66 -32.05 -6.93
C ARG A 62 18.22 -31.80 -7.39
N LEU A 63 17.32 -31.40 -6.49
CA LEU A 63 15.94 -31.08 -6.85
C LEU A 63 15.86 -29.88 -7.81
N THR A 64 16.74 -28.90 -7.63
CA THR A 64 16.81 -27.69 -8.46
C THR A 64 17.42 -27.98 -9.83
N ASP A 65 18.47 -28.79 -9.88
CA ASP A 65 19.18 -29.10 -11.12
C ASP A 65 18.43 -30.11 -12.01
N THR A 66 17.65 -31.02 -11.41
CA THR A 66 17.02 -32.13 -12.16
C THR A 66 15.62 -31.79 -12.66
N TYR A 67 14.84 -31.06 -11.87
CA TYR A 67 13.44 -30.76 -12.16
C TYR A 67 13.29 -29.28 -12.43
N LYS A 68 12.20 -28.86 -13.09
CA LYS A 68 11.96 -27.44 -13.40
C LYS A 68 10.87 -26.85 -12.51
N GLY A 69 11.24 -25.97 -11.58
CA GLY A 69 10.35 -25.10 -10.82
C GLY A 69 9.45 -25.77 -9.76
N ILE A 70 8.95 -26.97 -10.04
CA ILE A 70 8.08 -27.73 -9.15
C ILE A 70 8.39 -29.23 -9.21
N VAL A 71 8.34 -29.89 -8.05
CA VAL A 71 8.66 -31.31 -7.91
C VAL A 71 7.62 -32.03 -7.07
N ARG A 72 7.21 -33.22 -7.50
CA ARG A 72 6.38 -34.11 -6.69
C ARG A 72 7.24 -34.83 -5.67
N LEU A 73 6.84 -34.75 -4.41
CA LEU A 73 7.45 -35.49 -3.31
C LEU A 73 6.49 -36.53 -2.76
N SER A 74 7.05 -37.65 -2.31
CA SER A 74 6.31 -38.63 -1.53
C SER A 74 6.38 -38.19 -0.06
N ALA A 75 5.25 -37.84 0.54
CA ALA A 75 5.13 -37.54 1.95
C ALA A 75 4.85 -38.83 2.76
N PRO A 76 4.88 -38.78 4.11
CA PRO A 76 4.59 -39.95 4.94
C PRO A 76 3.29 -40.66 4.54
N LEU A 77 3.27 -41.99 4.65
CA LEU A 77 2.09 -42.83 4.41
C LEU A 77 1.53 -42.76 2.97
N GLY A 78 2.38 -42.42 1.99
CA GLY A 78 1.99 -42.37 0.58
C GLY A 78 1.25 -41.10 0.17
N HIS A 79 1.15 -40.09 1.05
CA HIS A 79 0.65 -38.78 0.69
C HIS A 79 1.54 -38.11 -0.37
N ARG A 80 0.97 -37.19 -1.15
CA ARG A 80 1.68 -36.44 -2.18
C ARG A 80 1.90 -35.02 -1.69
N ALA A 81 3.12 -34.55 -1.78
CA ALA A 81 3.49 -33.17 -1.46
C ALA A 81 4.17 -32.54 -2.67
N LEU A 82 4.24 -31.22 -2.69
CA LEU A 82 4.91 -30.46 -3.73
C LEU A 82 6.12 -29.74 -3.15
N TYR A 83 7.23 -29.72 -3.87
CA TYR A 83 8.36 -28.83 -3.63
C TYR A 83 8.32 -27.74 -4.69
N VAL A 84 8.12 -26.50 -4.28
CA VAL A 84 7.85 -25.37 -5.20
C VAL A 84 8.95 -24.33 -5.03
N TYR A 85 9.59 -23.96 -6.13
CA TYR A 85 10.55 -22.86 -6.19
C TYR A 85 10.42 -22.02 -7.48
N ASP A 86 9.41 -22.31 -8.30
CA ASP A 86 9.02 -21.51 -9.47
C ASP A 86 8.51 -20.11 -9.05
N PRO A 87 9.09 -19.00 -9.52
CA PRO A 87 8.72 -17.66 -9.07
C PRO A 87 7.25 -17.28 -9.27
N VAL A 88 6.61 -17.72 -10.36
CA VAL A 88 5.20 -17.42 -10.65
C VAL A 88 4.29 -18.23 -9.72
N ALA A 89 4.61 -19.50 -9.50
CA ALA A 89 3.90 -20.33 -8.53
C ALA A 89 4.07 -19.80 -7.11
N LEU A 90 5.28 -19.38 -6.74
CA LEU A 90 5.57 -18.76 -5.44
C LEU A 90 4.80 -17.45 -5.25
N HIS A 91 4.70 -16.62 -6.30
CA HIS A 91 3.92 -15.39 -6.26
C HIS A 91 2.42 -15.69 -6.06
N ALA A 92 1.90 -16.72 -6.74
CA ALA A 92 0.54 -17.18 -6.54
C ALA A 92 0.30 -17.65 -5.09
N ILE A 93 1.19 -18.49 -4.56
CA ILE A 93 1.09 -19.06 -3.21
C ILE A 93 1.20 -17.99 -2.12
N LEU A 94 2.15 -17.06 -2.23
CA LEU A 94 2.53 -16.17 -1.14
C LEU A 94 1.81 -14.82 -1.17
N LEU A 95 1.44 -14.32 -2.35
CA LEU A 95 0.79 -13.01 -2.49
C LEU A 95 -0.65 -13.11 -2.98
N LYS A 96 -0.86 -13.67 -4.17
CA LYS A 96 -2.16 -13.60 -4.87
C LYS A 96 -3.24 -14.41 -4.16
N ASP A 97 -2.94 -15.69 -3.91
CA ASP A 97 -3.88 -16.69 -3.41
C ASP A 97 -3.51 -17.13 -1.98
N GLN A 98 -2.89 -16.24 -1.20
CA GLN A 98 -2.35 -16.54 0.14
C GLN A 98 -3.38 -17.14 1.12
N HIS A 99 -4.65 -16.78 0.99
CA HIS A 99 -5.75 -17.30 1.83
C HIS A 99 -6.05 -18.79 1.56
N ILE A 100 -5.69 -19.29 0.36
CA ILE A 100 -5.76 -20.71 0.01
C ILE A 100 -4.57 -21.45 0.60
N TYR A 101 -3.39 -20.85 0.59
CA TYR A 101 -2.15 -21.47 1.00
C TYR A 101 -1.66 -20.94 2.35
N GLU A 102 -2.16 -21.55 3.42
CA GLU A 102 -1.77 -21.20 4.78
C GLU A 102 -0.67 -22.11 5.33
N GLU A 103 -0.07 -21.76 6.46
CA GLU A 103 0.81 -22.63 7.22
C GLU A 103 0.09 -23.94 7.60
N ALA A 104 0.82 -25.05 7.56
CA ALA A 104 0.25 -26.35 7.90
C ALA A 104 -0.33 -26.34 9.33
N GLY A 105 -1.51 -26.94 9.52
CA GLY A 105 -2.23 -26.85 10.79
C GLY A 105 -1.47 -27.42 11.98
N TRP A 106 -0.71 -28.50 11.77
CA TRP A 106 0.16 -29.10 12.79
C TRP A 106 1.28 -28.14 13.23
N LEU A 107 1.83 -27.36 12.30
CA LEU A 107 2.93 -26.42 12.56
C LEU A 107 2.46 -25.24 13.40
N ILE A 108 1.28 -24.69 13.08
CA ILE A 108 0.67 -23.61 13.87
C ILE A 108 0.38 -24.07 15.31
N LYS A 109 -0.16 -25.27 15.49
CA LYS A 109 -0.43 -25.85 16.81
C LYS A 109 0.87 -26.14 17.58
N ALA A 110 1.91 -26.65 16.90
CA ALA A 110 3.22 -26.85 17.50
C ALA A 110 3.85 -25.53 17.98
N ASN A 111 3.82 -24.49 17.13
CA ASN A 111 4.33 -23.17 17.48
C ASN A 111 3.54 -22.56 18.65
N HIS A 112 2.23 -22.78 18.72
CA HIS A 112 1.42 -22.33 19.85
C HIS A 112 1.85 -22.99 21.17
N ILE A 113 2.19 -24.28 21.14
CA ILE A 113 2.70 -24.98 22.34
C ILE A 113 4.08 -24.44 22.72
N GLN A 114 4.93 -24.15 21.74
CA GLN A 114 6.33 -23.79 21.97
C GLN A 114 6.53 -22.33 22.39
N PHE A 115 5.82 -21.41 21.74
CA PHE A 115 6.03 -19.96 21.87
C PHE A 115 4.81 -19.23 22.45
N GLY A 116 3.68 -19.91 22.63
CA GLY A 116 2.40 -19.28 22.98
C GLY A 116 1.70 -18.67 21.74
N PRO A 117 0.58 -17.95 21.93
CA PRO A 117 -0.25 -17.42 20.84
C PRO A 117 0.36 -16.17 20.15
N GLY A 118 1.67 -16.15 19.91
CA GLY A 118 2.38 -15.08 19.20
C GLY A 118 2.28 -15.17 17.67
N LEU A 119 3.07 -14.36 16.97
CA LEU A 119 3.01 -14.23 15.50
C LEU A 119 3.27 -15.56 14.75
N PHE A 120 4.06 -16.47 15.33
CA PHE A 120 4.33 -17.80 14.78
C PHE A 120 3.17 -18.79 14.90
N ALA A 121 2.20 -18.51 15.77
CA ALA A 121 1.17 -19.45 16.21
C ALA A 121 -0.26 -19.02 15.81
N THR A 122 -0.40 -17.93 15.07
CA THR A 122 -1.69 -17.39 14.65
C THR A 122 -1.85 -17.39 13.12
N LEU A 123 -3.11 -17.38 12.68
CA LEU A 123 -3.52 -17.36 11.27
C LEU A 123 -4.62 -16.30 11.04
N GLY A 124 -4.91 -16.00 9.78
CA GLY A 124 -6.02 -15.14 9.37
C GLY A 124 -6.05 -13.77 10.04
N GLU A 125 -7.24 -13.32 10.45
CA GLU A 125 -7.45 -11.98 11.03
C GLU A 125 -6.69 -11.76 12.34
N ARG A 126 -6.51 -12.79 13.17
CA ARG A 126 -5.75 -12.67 14.42
C ARG A 126 -4.28 -12.36 14.13
N HIS A 127 -3.68 -13.05 13.16
CA HIS A 127 -2.32 -12.76 12.72
C HIS A 127 -2.20 -11.35 12.11
N LYS A 128 -3.15 -10.95 11.25
CA LYS A 128 -3.17 -9.60 10.67
C LYS A 128 -3.23 -8.52 11.74
N LYS A 129 -4.06 -8.71 12.77
CA LYS A 129 -4.21 -7.80 13.92
C LYS A 129 -2.90 -7.67 14.72
N GLN A 130 -2.28 -8.79 15.08
CA GLN A 130 -0.96 -8.79 15.74
C GLN A 130 0.07 -8.05 14.91
N ARG A 131 0.14 -8.34 13.60
CA ARG A 131 1.10 -7.71 12.69
C ARG A 131 0.89 -6.21 12.56
N LYS A 132 -0.37 -5.76 12.46
CA LYS A 132 -0.74 -4.34 12.41
C LYS A 132 -0.21 -3.57 13.62
N LEU A 133 -0.35 -4.13 14.83
CA LEU A 133 0.15 -3.51 16.06
C LEU A 133 1.69 -3.51 16.16
N LEU A 134 2.35 -4.46 15.48
CA LEU A 134 3.81 -4.60 15.49
C LEU A 134 4.53 -3.79 14.41
N ASN A 135 3.89 -3.50 13.27
CA ASN A 135 4.51 -2.80 12.15
C ASN A 135 5.20 -1.47 12.54
N PRO A 136 4.64 -0.60 13.40
CA PRO A 136 5.31 0.64 13.80
C PRO A 136 6.69 0.41 14.44
N CYS A 137 6.83 -0.72 15.15
CA CYS A 137 8.07 -1.13 15.81
C CYS A 137 9.17 -1.53 14.80
N PHE A 138 8.86 -1.75 13.51
CA PHE A 138 9.85 -2.12 12.49
C PHE A 138 10.01 -1.07 11.38
N SER A 139 9.57 0.17 11.64
CA SER A 139 9.69 1.32 10.73
C SER A 139 11.14 1.84 10.63
N ILE A 140 11.49 2.51 9.52
CA ILE A 140 12.83 3.11 9.34
C ILE A 140 13.10 4.15 10.42
N ALA A 141 12.10 4.97 10.75
CA ALA A 141 12.19 5.94 11.84
C ALA A 141 12.59 5.28 13.17
N HIS A 142 12.10 4.07 13.43
CA HIS A 142 12.51 3.31 14.60
C HIS A 142 13.92 2.74 14.48
N MET A 143 14.29 2.18 13.32
CA MET A 143 15.63 1.66 13.06
C MET A 143 16.72 2.74 13.27
N ARG A 144 16.49 3.98 12.79
CA ARG A 144 17.39 5.13 13.04
C ARG A 144 17.65 5.36 14.53
N ARG A 145 16.62 5.20 15.37
CA ARG A 145 16.72 5.37 16.83
C ARG A 145 17.43 4.21 17.54
N MET A 146 17.55 3.05 16.90
CA MET A 146 18.19 1.87 17.47
C MET A 146 19.71 1.85 17.30
N ILE A 147 20.26 2.64 16.36
CA ILE A 147 21.71 2.68 16.08
C ILE A 147 22.58 2.82 17.34
N PRO A 148 22.29 3.73 18.30
CA PRO A 148 23.12 3.86 19.49
C PRO A 148 23.17 2.59 20.33
N ILE A 149 22.04 1.89 20.48
CA ILE A 149 21.96 0.63 21.22
C ILE A 149 22.78 -0.44 20.51
N PHE A 150 22.63 -0.54 19.18
CA PHE A 150 23.33 -1.55 18.39
C PHE A 150 24.85 -1.33 18.44
N THR A 151 25.27 -0.08 18.36
CA THR A 151 26.68 0.33 18.41
C THR A 151 27.27 0.09 19.80
N GLU A 152 26.54 0.42 20.88
CA GLU A 152 26.99 0.13 22.26
C GLU A 152 27.20 -1.38 22.48
N VAL A 153 26.23 -2.20 22.06
CA VAL A 153 26.34 -3.67 22.17
C VAL A 153 27.48 -4.19 21.28
N GLY A 154 27.65 -3.64 20.08
CA GLY A 154 28.74 -3.96 19.17
C GLY A 154 30.13 -3.63 19.75
N HIS A 155 30.28 -2.51 20.47
CA HIS A 155 31.52 -2.20 21.17
C HIS A 155 31.79 -3.16 22.34
N LYS A 156 30.75 -3.56 23.09
CA LYS A 156 30.92 -4.58 24.14
C LYS A 156 31.42 -5.90 23.55
N LEU A 157 30.86 -6.32 22.41
CA LEU A 157 31.35 -7.46 21.65
C LEU A 157 32.81 -7.28 21.23
N GLN A 158 33.18 -6.14 20.64
CA GLN A 158 34.57 -5.85 20.26
C GLN A 158 35.51 -5.97 21.46
N MET A 159 35.20 -5.35 22.60
CA MET A 159 36.02 -5.44 23.82
C MET A 159 36.10 -6.89 24.34
N GLY A 160 34.99 -7.62 24.30
CA GLY A 160 34.93 -9.02 24.73
C GLY A 160 35.86 -9.91 23.92
N ILE A 161 35.91 -9.73 22.60
CA ILE A 161 36.84 -10.43 21.71
C ILE A 161 38.26 -9.91 21.88
N GLU A 162 38.46 -8.60 21.95
CA GLU A 162 39.77 -7.95 22.10
C GLU A 162 40.49 -8.43 23.37
N ASN A 163 39.79 -8.59 24.48
CA ASN A 163 40.35 -9.12 25.73
C ASN A 163 40.86 -10.57 25.61
N ARG A 164 40.37 -11.35 24.63
CA ARG A 164 40.80 -12.74 24.40
C ARG A 164 41.96 -12.85 23.41
N VAL A 165 42.11 -11.83 22.56
CA VAL A 165 43.14 -11.74 21.53
C VAL A 165 44.36 -10.96 22.03
N SER A 166 44.15 -9.92 22.83
CA SER A 166 45.19 -9.02 23.32
C SER A 166 46.21 -9.75 24.20
N GLY A 167 47.49 -9.50 23.96
CA GLY A 167 48.60 -10.06 24.75
C GLY A 167 48.98 -11.50 24.39
N LYS A 168 48.37 -12.10 23.37
CA LYS A 168 48.79 -13.39 22.80
C LYS A 168 49.60 -13.16 21.51
N GLU A 169 50.69 -13.90 21.33
CA GLU A 169 51.44 -13.91 20.08
C GLU A 169 50.76 -14.85 19.07
N GLY A 170 50.39 -14.34 17.90
CA GLY A 170 49.80 -15.12 16.81
C GLY A 170 48.27 -15.11 16.74
N ALA A 171 47.71 -15.95 15.87
CA ALA A 171 46.27 -16.09 15.70
C ALA A 171 45.62 -16.79 16.90
N VAL A 172 44.41 -16.37 17.27
CA VAL A 172 43.66 -16.93 18.39
C VAL A 172 42.35 -17.52 17.87
N GLU A 173 42.10 -18.78 18.19
CA GLU A 173 40.84 -19.44 17.84
C GLU A 173 39.70 -18.96 18.74
N VAL A 174 38.57 -18.63 18.12
CA VAL A 174 37.37 -18.13 18.80
C VAL A 174 36.14 -18.77 18.16
N ASP A 175 35.26 -19.34 18.97
CA ASP A 175 33.94 -19.80 18.52
C ASP A 175 33.04 -18.58 18.22
N ILE A 176 33.04 -18.17 16.95
CA ILE A 176 32.31 -16.99 16.52
C ILE A 176 30.79 -17.17 16.61
N LEU A 177 30.25 -18.39 16.47
CA LEU A 177 28.80 -18.62 16.51
C LEU A 177 28.25 -18.31 17.90
N SER A 178 28.98 -18.73 18.95
CA SER A 178 28.63 -18.42 20.33
C SER A 178 28.55 -16.91 20.56
N TRP A 179 29.55 -16.16 20.09
CA TRP A 179 29.57 -14.70 20.19
C TRP A 179 28.45 -14.04 19.40
N MET A 180 28.18 -14.49 18.18
CA MET A 180 27.08 -13.93 17.37
C MET A 180 25.73 -14.22 18.02
N ALA A 181 25.53 -15.41 18.61
CA ALA A 181 24.28 -15.77 19.29
C ALA A 181 24.04 -14.90 20.54
N ARG A 182 25.08 -14.70 21.36
CA ARG A 182 25.02 -13.84 22.54
C ARG A 182 24.77 -12.38 22.18
N THR A 183 25.43 -11.90 21.13
CA THR A 183 25.25 -10.53 20.61
C THR A 183 23.83 -10.32 20.09
N ALA A 184 23.32 -11.24 19.25
CA ALA A 184 21.97 -11.16 18.71
C ALA A 184 20.90 -11.19 19.82
N LEU A 185 21.11 -12.00 20.87
CA LEU A 185 20.26 -12.03 22.05
C LEU A 185 20.27 -10.68 22.78
N GLU A 186 21.44 -10.08 22.96
CA GLU A 186 21.55 -8.81 23.67
C GLU A 186 20.94 -7.66 22.87
N LEU A 187 21.09 -7.66 21.54
CA LEU A 187 20.46 -6.68 20.66
C LEU A 187 18.93 -6.77 20.70
N ILE A 188 18.34 -7.96 20.54
CA ILE A 188 16.89 -8.12 20.66
C ILE A 188 16.41 -7.92 22.10
N GLY A 189 17.24 -8.22 23.10
CA GLY A 189 16.96 -7.92 24.49
C GLY A 189 16.80 -6.42 24.71
N GLN A 190 17.84 -5.63 24.40
CA GLN A 190 17.82 -4.21 24.72
C GLN A 190 16.89 -3.42 23.78
N ALA A 191 17.05 -3.60 22.47
CA ALA A 191 16.28 -2.84 21.48
C ALA A 191 14.86 -3.40 21.30
N GLY A 192 14.68 -4.70 21.51
CA GLY A 192 13.38 -5.37 21.38
C GLY A 192 12.55 -5.38 22.66
N LEU A 193 13.14 -5.77 23.78
CA LEU A 193 12.41 -6.06 25.01
C LEU A 193 12.68 -5.07 26.13
N GLY A 194 13.63 -4.14 25.94
CA GLY A 194 14.10 -3.27 27.00
C GLY A 194 14.74 -4.05 28.16
N TYR A 195 15.39 -5.17 27.86
CA TYR A 195 15.98 -6.12 28.82
C TYR A 195 17.43 -6.46 28.44
N SER A 196 18.34 -6.60 29.41
CA SER A 196 19.73 -7.02 29.14
C SER A 196 19.92 -8.45 29.64
N PHE A 197 20.37 -9.33 28.75
CA PHE A 197 20.60 -10.74 29.03
C PHE A 197 22.06 -11.04 29.32
N ASP A 198 22.96 -10.41 28.57
CA ASP A 198 24.37 -10.76 28.54
C ASP A 198 25.24 -9.50 28.53
N PRO A 199 26.16 -9.33 29.50
CA PRO A 199 27.05 -8.19 29.52
C PRO A 199 28.17 -8.26 28.46
N LEU A 200 28.28 -9.38 27.71
CA LEU A 200 29.27 -9.67 26.65
C LEU A 200 30.74 -9.60 27.08
N VAL A 201 31.01 -9.67 28.38
CA VAL A 201 32.38 -9.59 28.95
C VAL A 201 32.89 -10.92 29.50
N ALA A 202 32.02 -11.75 30.09
CA ALA A 202 32.36 -13.06 30.67
C ALA A 202 31.70 -14.19 29.88
N ASP A 203 32.28 -15.40 29.86
CA ASP A 203 31.64 -16.56 29.22
C ASP A 203 30.56 -17.16 30.14
N SER A 204 29.43 -16.47 30.23
CA SER A 204 28.23 -16.93 30.95
C SER A 204 27.10 -17.21 29.98
N ALA A 205 26.62 -18.45 29.93
CA ALA A 205 25.48 -18.82 29.11
C ALA A 205 24.16 -18.42 29.81
N ASP A 206 23.34 -17.58 29.17
CA ASP A 206 21.98 -17.33 29.64
C ASP A 206 21.08 -18.56 29.41
N LYS A 207 20.29 -18.92 30.42
CA LYS A 207 19.44 -20.12 30.40
C LYS A 207 18.34 -20.04 29.34
N PHE A 208 17.86 -18.84 29.02
CA PHE A 208 16.85 -18.63 27.98
C PHE A 208 17.44 -18.83 26.59
N ALA A 209 18.62 -18.26 26.35
CA ALA A 209 19.38 -18.44 25.11
C ALA A 209 19.67 -19.92 24.83
N ALA A 210 20.15 -20.63 25.85
CA ALA A 210 20.45 -22.05 25.79
C ALA A 210 19.18 -22.88 25.48
N ALA A 211 18.06 -22.56 26.15
CA ALA A 211 16.79 -23.23 25.91
C ALA A 211 16.32 -23.04 24.45
N ILE A 212 16.46 -21.83 23.89
CA ILE A 212 16.13 -21.57 22.48
C ILE A 212 17.01 -22.38 21.54
N LYS A 213 18.33 -22.36 21.71
CA LYS A 213 19.27 -23.11 20.85
C LYS A 213 19.03 -24.63 20.91
N MET A 214 18.59 -25.15 22.07
CA MET A 214 18.29 -26.58 22.25
C MET A 214 16.92 -27.00 21.71
N LEU A 215 16.02 -26.06 21.42
CA LEU A 215 14.64 -26.37 21.00
C LEU A 215 14.61 -27.16 19.68
N GLN A 216 15.30 -26.69 18.65
CA GLN A 216 15.32 -27.37 17.35
C GLN A 216 15.93 -28.78 17.43
N PRO A 217 17.15 -28.98 18.00
CA PRO A 217 17.70 -30.31 18.21
C PRO A 217 16.76 -31.25 18.98
N ALA A 218 16.09 -30.76 20.03
CA ALA A 218 15.14 -31.58 20.79
C ALA A 218 13.90 -31.97 19.96
N ILE A 219 13.42 -31.10 19.07
CA ILE A 219 12.33 -31.41 18.12
C ILE A 219 12.78 -32.44 17.07
N PHE A 220 14.05 -32.40 16.65
CA PHE A 220 14.63 -33.38 15.72
C PHE A 220 14.54 -34.81 16.25
N GLU A 221 14.74 -35.02 17.55
CA GLU A 221 14.61 -36.34 18.19
C GLU A 221 13.17 -36.90 18.18
N ILE A 222 12.16 -36.06 18.00
CA ILE A 222 10.74 -36.44 18.10
C ILE A 222 9.93 -36.14 16.84
N HIS A 223 10.54 -36.07 15.66
CA HIS A 223 9.90 -35.61 14.41
C HIS A 223 8.49 -36.14 14.10
N LEU A 224 8.25 -37.45 14.22
CA LEU A 224 6.92 -38.02 13.96
C LEU A 224 5.92 -37.62 15.05
N LEU A 225 6.35 -37.65 16.31
CA LEU A 225 5.55 -37.24 17.46
C LEU A 225 5.27 -35.74 17.42
N HIS A 226 6.23 -34.91 17.04
CA HIS A 226 6.08 -33.46 16.92
C HIS A 226 4.98 -33.06 15.94
N ARG A 227 4.71 -33.87 14.92
CA ARG A 227 3.59 -33.66 13.98
C ARG A 227 2.25 -34.16 14.51
N LEU A 228 2.24 -35.24 15.28
CA LEU A 228 1.02 -35.89 15.75
C LEU A 228 0.53 -35.33 17.10
N LEU A 229 1.45 -35.07 18.03
CA LEU A 229 1.19 -34.57 19.39
C LEU A 229 0.36 -33.28 19.41
N PRO A 230 0.58 -32.28 18.51
CA PRO A 230 -0.21 -31.05 18.51
C PRO A 230 -1.68 -31.25 18.11
N HIS A 231 -2.11 -32.44 17.66
CA HIS A 231 -3.52 -32.76 17.41
C HIS A 231 -4.23 -33.39 18.63
N LEU A 232 -3.48 -33.95 19.58
CA LEU A 232 -4.01 -34.39 20.88
C LEU A 232 -4.70 -33.30 21.75
N PRO A 233 -4.39 -31.99 21.64
CA PRO A 233 -4.96 -30.95 22.49
C PRO A 233 -6.47 -30.73 22.35
N GLU A 234 -7.14 -31.34 21.37
CA GLU A 234 -8.60 -31.30 21.25
C GLU A 234 -9.31 -32.23 22.24
N TRP A 235 -8.57 -33.06 22.99
CA TRP A 235 -9.12 -33.99 23.98
C TRP A 235 -8.88 -33.50 25.42
N GLY A 236 -9.93 -33.02 26.08
CA GLY A 236 -9.95 -32.74 27.53
C GLY A 236 -9.42 -31.36 27.97
N SER A 237 -9.30 -31.17 29.29
CA SER A 237 -8.90 -29.88 29.90
C SER A 237 -7.37 -29.64 29.81
N PRO A 238 -6.89 -28.38 29.86
CA PRO A 238 -5.46 -28.04 29.91
C PRO A 238 -4.65 -28.84 30.95
N TRP A 239 -5.21 -29.01 32.15
CA TRP A 239 -4.60 -29.79 33.22
C TRP A 239 -4.43 -31.27 32.86
N LEU A 240 -5.45 -31.91 32.28
CA LEU A 240 -5.39 -33.32 31.89
C LEU A 240 -4.31 -33.53 30.82
N ARG A 241 -4.28 -32.64 29.82
CA ARG A 241 -3.26 -32.66 28.75
C ARG A 241 -1.85 -32.53 29.32
N ARG A 242 -1.65 -31.62 30.26
CA ARG A 242 -0.37 -31.43 30.95
C ARG A 242 0.06 -32.70 31.69
N LYS A 243 -0.85 -33.32 32.45
CA LYS A 243 -0.58 -34.59 33.16
C LYS A 243 -0.26 -35.74 32.21
N LEU A 244 -0.92 -35.84 31.06
CA LEU A 244 -0.61 -36.84 30.05
C LEU A 244 0.81 -36.67 29.49
N VAL A 245 1.24 -35.44 29.20
CA VAL A 245 2.62 -35.16 28.75
C VAL A 245 3.62 -35.47 29.87
N GLU A 246 3.30 -35.14 31.13
CA GLU A 246 4.17 -35.44 32.28
C GLU A 246 4.39 -36.94 32.48
N LEU A 247 3.37 -37.76 32.21
CA LEU A 247 3.44 -39.22 32.35
C LEU A 247 4.01 -39.94 31.12
N PHE A 248 4.17 -39.25 29.98
CA PHE A 248 4.61 -39.88 28.73
C PHE A 248 6.11 -40.24 28.78
N PRO A 249 6.49 -41.53 28.73
CA PRO A 249 7.85 -41.97 29.04
C PRO A 249 8.83 -41.82 27.86
N HIS A 250 8.86 -40.66 27.21
CA HIS A 250 9.77 -40.38 26.08
C HIS A 250 10.72 -39.22 26.39
N LYS A 251 12.03 -39.50 26.48
CA LYS A 251 13.07 -38.53 26.86
C LYS A 251 13.03 -37.24 26.03
N GLY A 252 12.92 -37.35 24.71
CA GLY A 252 12.84 -36.17 23.83
C GLY A 252 11.58 -35.31 24.07
N VAL A 253 10.44 -35.91 24.44
CA VAL A 253 9.21 -35.15 24.74
C VAL A 253 9.36 -34.41 26.07
N GLN A 254 9.94 -35.06 27.09
CA GLN A 254 10.24 -34.44 28.38
C GLN A 254 11.23 -33.28 28.24
N ARG A 255 12.26 -33.44 27.40
CA ARG A 255 13.23 -32.38 27.10
C ARG A 255 12.56 -31.17 26.43
N VAL A 256 11.71 -31.39 25.42
CA VAL A 256 10.95 -30.30 24.79
C VAL A 256 10.03 -29.61 25.80
N ARG A 257 9.35 -30.36 26.66
CA ARG A 257 8.51 -29.80 27.73
C ARG A 257 9.31 -28.88 28.65
N GLU A 258 10.47 -29.32 29.14
CA GLU A 258 11.33 -28.52 30.03
C GLU A 258 11.84 -27.24 29.38
N ILE A 259 12.21 -27.32 28.08
CA ILE A 259 12.59 -26.15 27.29
C ILE A 259 11.42 -25.17 27.21
N VAL A 260 10.24 -25.64 26.79
CA VAL A 260 9.03 -24.80 26.66
C VAL A 260 8.62 -24.17 28.00
N ASP A 261 8.71 -24.92 29.11
CA ASP A 261 8.43 -24.38 30.45
C ASP A 261 9.40 -23.26 30.83
N THR A 262 10.67 -23.41 30.47
CA THR A 262 11.70 -22.40 30.70
C THR A 262 11.43 -21.15 29.87
N LEU A 263 11.11 -21.31 28.58
CA LEU A 263 10.75 -20.20 27.69
C LEU A 263 9.52 -19.45 28.21
N HIS A 264 8.47 -20.17 28.59
CA HIS A 264 7.25 -19.56 29.08
C HIS A 264 7.48 -18.78 30.39
N ARG A 265 8.12 -19.41 31.40
CA ARG A 265 8.37 -18.79 32.71
C ARG A 265 9.20 -17.52 32.61
N ARG A 266 10.24 -17.53 31.77
CA ARG A 266 11.11 -16.37 31.56
C ARG A 266 10.44 -15.28 30.72
N SER A 267 9.63 -15.67 29.73
CA SER A 267 8.84 -14.71 28.94
C SER A 267 7.86 -13.91 29.81
N ILE A 268 7.20 -14.59 30.76
CA ILE A 268 6.39 -13.94 31.81
C ILE A 268 7.29 -12.96 32.57
N GLY A 269 8.36 -13.44 33.22
CA GLY A 269 9.23 -12.56 34.02
C GLY A 269 9.66 -11.26 33.31
N ILE A 270 10.09 -11.35 32.05
CA ILE A 270 10.48 -10.19 31.23
C ILE A 270 9.28 -9.28 30.93
N TYR A 271 8.13 -9.85 30.55
CA TYR A 271 6.93 -9.09 30.24
C TYR A 271 6.39 -8.36 31.48
N GLU A 272 6.30 -9.04 32.63
CA GLU A 272 5.85 -8.45 33.89
C GLU A 272 6.77 -7.31 34.34
N GLU A 273 8.09 -7.51 34.29
CA GLU A 273 9.07 -6.46 34.62
C GLU A 273 8.87 -5.23 33.73
N ARG A 274 8.70 -5.45 32.42
CA ARG A 274 8.49 -4.36 31.46
C ARG A 274 7.16 -3.64 31.67
N LYS A 275 6.08 -4.40 31.90
CA LYS A 275 4.75 -3.84 32.19
C LYS A 275 4.78 -2.98 33.45
N GLN A 276 5.47 -3.42 34.52
CA GLN A 276 5.61 -2.63 35.74
C GLN A 276 6.44 -1.36 35.52
N ALA A 277 7.56 -1.44 34.80
CA ALA A 277 8.38 -0.28 34.48
C ALA A 277 7.58 0.81 33.71
N LEU A 278 6.74 0.38 32.77
CA LEU A 278 5.84 1.24 32.00
C LEU A 278 4.76 1.90 32.90
N LEU A 279 4.13 1.14 33.79
CA LEU A 279 3.09 1.64 34.71
C LEU A 279 3.64 2.63 35.74
N LEU A 280 4.88 2.45 36.19
CA LEU A 280 5.53 3.32 37.17
C LEU A 280 6.16 4.57 36.54
N GLY A 281 6.09 4.75 35.21
CA GLY A 281 6.74 5.86 34.50
C GLY A 281 8.26 5.89 34.67
N GLN A 282 8.87 4.74 34.98
CA GLN A 282 10.31 4.62 35.26
C GLN A 282 11.18 4.54 34.01
N GLU A 283 10.57 4.61 32.81
CA GLU A 283 11.26 4.58 31.51
C GLU A 283 12.39 5.61 31.40
N ALA A 284 12.23 6.78 32.05
CA ALA A 284 13.19 7.89 32.03
C ALA A 284 14.32 7.78 33.08
N ARG A 285 14.24 6.84 34.04
CA ARG A 285 15.24 6.70 35.12
C ARG A 285 16.33 5.67 34.81
N SER A 286 16.11 4.74 33.90
CA SER A 286 17.12 3.80 33.43
C SER A 286 17.89 4.40 32.25
N HIS A 287 18.88 5.23 32.53
CA HIS A 287 19.73 5.94 31.54
C HIS A 287 20.56 5.02 30.60
N LYS A 288 20.25 3.72 30.50
CA LYS A 288 21.01 2.69 29.78
C LYS A 288 20.19 1.65 29.01
N LEU A 289 18.87 1.49 29.20
CA LEU A 289 18.08 0.45 28.50
C LEU A 289 16.82 1.03 27.84
N GLY A 290 16.83 1.13 26.51
CA GLY A 290 15.65 1.30 25.65
C GLY A 290 14.84 2.61 25.77
N GLU A 291 14.97 3.41 26.83
CA GLU A 291 14.26 4.68 27.08
C GLU A 291 12.72 4.65 26.85
N GLY A 292 12.06 3.51 27.07
CA GLY A 292 10.63 3.37 26.74
C GLY A 292 10.33 3.20 25.25
N LYS A 293 11.35 3.12 24.41
CA LYS A 293 11.22 3.08 22.94
C LYS A 293 11.51 1.70 22.37
N ASP A 294 11.78 0.68 23.17
CA ASP A 294 11.93 -0.71 22.70
C ASP A 294 10.62 -1.28 22.11
N LEU A 295 10.74 -2.32 21.28
CA LEU A 295 9.60 -2.92 20.56
C LEU A 295 8.45 -3.32 21.51
N MET A 296 8.76 -3.87 22.69
CA MET A 296 7.76 -4.30 23.68
C MET A 296 7.03 -3.10 24.30
N SER A 297 7.74 -2.00 24.58
CA SER A 297 7.11 -0.77 25.08
C SER A 297 6.18 -0.13 24.07
N ILE A 298 6.62 -0.06 22.81
CA ILE A 298 5.78 0.44 21.72
C ILE A 298 4.54 -0.45 21.56
N LEU A 299 4.72 -1.77 21.56
CA LEU A 299 3.61 -2.73 21.50
C LEU A 299 2.64 -2.56 22.67
N LEU A 300 3.15 -2.46 23.90
CA LEU A 300 2.33 -2.28 25.10
C LEU A 300 1.53 -0.99 25.04
N ARG A 301 2.13 0.13 24.65
CA ARG A 301 1.43 1.42 24.48
C ARG A 301 0.37 1.35 23.39
N ALA A 302 0.73 0.86 22.21
CA ALA A 302 -0.20 0.68 21.10
C ALA A 302 -1.38 -0.22 21.50
N ASN A 303 -1.12 -1.26 22.29
CA ASN A 303 -2.15 -2.15 22.80
C ASN A 303 -3.04 -1.51 23.89
N MET A 304 -2.49 -0.60 24.71
CA MET A 304 -3.27 0.15 25.70
C MET A 304 -4.15 1.22 25.05
N GLU A 305 -3.70 1.83 23.96
CA GLU A 305 -4.41 2.86 23.20
C GLU A 305 -5.40 2.27 22.17
N ALA A 306 -5.25 1.00 21.81
CA ALA A 306 -6.14 0.29 20.90
C ALA A 306 -7.59 0.24 21.41
N SER A 307 -8.54 0.19 20.47
CA SER A 307 -9.95 -0.06 20.77
C SER A 307 -10.11 -1.42 21.47
N GLU A 308 -11.18 -1.63 22.25
CA GLU A 308 -11.43 -2.94 22.88
C GLU A 308 -11.52 -4.08 21.85
N GLU A 309 -11.95 -3.78 20.62
CA GLU A 309 -11.98 -4.72 19.50
C GLU A 309 -10.58 -5.02 18.96
N ASP A 310 -9.65 -4.05 19.02
CA ASP A 310 -8.27 -4.14 18.51
C ASP A 310 -7.23 -4.50 19.58
N LYS A 311 -7.62 -4.61 20.84
CA LYS A 311 -6.73 -4.98 21.93
C LYS A 311 -6.33 -6.45 21.87
N LEU A 312 -5.05 -6.73 22.08
CA LEU A 312 -4.48 -8.06 22.26
C LEU A 312 -4.58 -8.47 23.74
N PRO A 313 -5.00 -9.72 24.01
CA PRO A 313 -4.93 -10.29 25.34
C PRO A 313 -3.48 -10.47 25.78
N GLU A 314 -3.28 -10.46 27.08
CA GLU A 314 -1.96 -10.55 27.73
C GLU A 314 -1.15 -11.79 27.30
N GLU A 315 -1.80 -12.95 27.16
CA GLU A 315 -1.15 -14.18 26.70
C GLU A 315 -0.53 -14.04 25.30
N GLU A 316 -1.12 -13.23 24.41
CA GLU A 316 -0.54 -12.96 23.09
C GLU A 316 0.69 -12.07 23.18
N LEU A 317 0.70 -11.09 24.09
CA LEU A 317 1.85 -10.21 24.30
C LEU A 317 3.03 -10.98 24.89
N ILE A 318 2.77 -11.83 25.89
CA ILE A 318 3.77 -12.74 26.47
C ILE A 318 4.32 -13.68 25.39
N GLY A 319 3.43 -14.20 24.53
CA GLY A 319 3.83 -15.05 23.41
C GLY A 319 4.76 -14.36 22.40
N GLN A 320 4.69 -13.04 22.25
CA GLN A 320 5.62 -12.30 21.39
C GLN A 320 7.05 -12.30 21.93
N VAL A 321 7.27 -12.36 23.25
CA VAL A 321 8.63 -12.35 23.84
C VAL A 321 9.47 -13.52 23.32
N SER A 322 8.98 -14.75 23.50
CA SER A 322 9.68 -15.94 23.02
C SER A 322 9.77 -15.99 21.50
N SER A 323 8.73 -15.51 20.79
CA SER A 323 8.70 -15.43 19.33
C SER A 323 9.81 -14.50 18.79
N PHE A 324 9.96 -13.29 19.35
CA PHE A 324 10.97 -12.34 18.88
C PHE A 324 12.38 -12.80 19.18
N ILE A 325 12.63 -13.36 20.37
CA ILE A 325 13.97 -13.84 20.69
C ILE A 325 14.35 -15.02 19.79
N PHE A 326 13.45 -15.99 19.59
CA PHE A 326 13.72 -17.10 18.66
C PHE A 326 14.00 -16.60 17.24
N ALA A 327 13.15 -15.70 16.71
CA ALA A 327 13.25 -15.19 15.36
C ALA A 327 14.54 -14.38 15.13
N ALA A 328 14.85 -13.43 16.01
CA ALA A 328 15.96 -12.49 15.84
C ALA A 328 17.31 -13.12 16.19
N MET A 329 17.38 -13.93 17.25
CA MET A 329 18.65 -14.47 17.74
C MET A 329 19.19 -15.56 16.82
N ASP A 330 18.41 -16.60 16.54
CA ASP A 330 18.95 -17.80 15.89
C ASP A 330 19.23 -17.54 14.40
N THR A 331 18.37 -16.80 13.70
CA THR A 331 18.57 -16.53 12.27
C THR A 331 19.73 -15.57 11.99
N THR A 332 19.79 -14.43 12.68
CA THR A 332 20.82 -13.41 12.44
C THR A 332 22.20 -13.87 12.90
N SER A 333 22.29 -14.58 14.04
CA SER A 333 23.59 -15.09 14.51
C SER A 333 24.23 -16.07 13.54
N ASN A 334 23.44 -16.96 12.94
CA ASN A 334 23.93 -17.90 11.93
C ASN A 334 24.26 -17.18 10.60
N ALA A 335 23.51 -16.13 10.22
CA ALA A 335 23.83 -15.31 9.04
C ALA A 335 25.16 -14.55 9.20
N LEU A 336 25.38 -13.95 10.37
CA LEU A 336 26.64 -13.29 10.73
C LEU A 336 27.82 -14.27 10.73
N ALA A 337 27.67 -15.42 11.40
CA ALA A 337 28.70 -16.45 11.42
C ALA A 337 29.04 -16.97 10.01
N MET A 338 28.03 -17.15 9.15
CA MET A 338 28.25 -17.52 7.75
C MET A 338 28.98 -16.42 6.98
N THR A 339 28.61 -15.15 7.19
CA THR A 339 29.27 -14.01 6.53
C THR A 339 30.74 -13.95 6.90
N LEU A 340 31.06 -14.07 8.20
CA LEU A 340 32.45 -14.08 8.68
C LEU A 340 33.23 -15.31 8.18
N HIS A 341 32.58 -16.47 8.08
CA HIS A 341 33.19 -17.67 7.50
C HIS A 341 33.56 -17.47 6.02
N LEU A 342 32.67 -16.86 5.22
CA LEU A 342 32.93 -16.55 3.82
C LEU A 342 34.02 -15.47 3.68
N LEU A 343 34.00 -14.43 4.52
CA LEU A 343 35.05 -13.41 4.53
C LEU A 343 36.42 -14.00 4.91
N ALA A 344 36.46 -14.99 5.79
CA ALA A 344 37.69 -15.72 6.12
C ALA A 344 38.19 -16.60 4.95
N GLN A 345 37.30 -17.05 4.06
CA GLN A 345 37.63 -17.79 2.84
C GLN A 345 38.06 -16.88 1.68
N HIS A 346 37.66 -15.60 1.72
CA HIS A 346 37.91 -14.60 0.68
C HIS A 346 38.62 -13.37 1.27
N PRO A 347 39.93 -13.45 1.60
CA PRO A 347 40.67 -12.35 2.22
C PRO A 347 40.66 -11.06 1.38
N ASP A 348 40.66 -11.18 0.05
CA ASP A 348 40.56 -10.06 -0.89
C ASP A 348 39.24 -9.28 -0.73
N VAL A 349 38.13 -10.01 -0.56
CA VAL A 349 36.82 -9.42 -0.28
C VAL A 349 36.78 -8.82 1.12
N GLN A 350 37.40 -9.47 2.10
CA GLN A 350 37.52 -8.97 3.48
C GLN A 350 38.29 -7.64 3.54
N ASP A 351 39.43 -7.55 2.87
CA ASP A 351 40.25 -6.34 2.80
C ASP A 351 39.52 -5.20 2.09
N LYS A 352 38.84 -5.50 0.98
CA LYS A 352 38.03 -4.52 0.25
C LYS A 352 36.89 -3.97 1.09
N LEU A 353 36.17 -4.83 1.81
CA LEU A 353 35.11 -4.42 2.75
C LEU A 353 35.68 -3.62 3.92
N ARG A 354 36.82 -4.05 4.46
CA ARG A 354 37.52 -3.33 5.53
C ARG A 354 37.89 -1.91 5.10
N ASN A 355 38.40 -1.73 3.88
CA ASN A 355 38.74 -0.40 3.36
C ASN A 355 37.51 0.50 3.26
N GLU A 356 36.38 0.00 2.72
CA GLU A 356 35.14 0.77 2.64
C GLU A 356 34.66 1.25 4.01
N VAL A 357 34.67 0.37 5.03
CA VAL A 357 34.19 0.74 6.37
C VAL A 357 35.15 1.69 7.09
N LEU A 358 36.47 1.55 6.88
CA LEU A 358 37.47 2.46 7.46
C LEU A 358 37.40 3.86 6.83
N GLU A 359 37.23 3.94 5.51
CA GLU A 359 37.06 5.21 4.79
C GLU A 359 35.78 5.93 5.21
N ALA A 360 34.67 5.21 5.38
CA ALA A 360 33.40 5.79 5.79
C ALA A 360 33.41 6.26 7.25
N SER A 361 33.97 5.45 8.17
CA SER A 361 33.99 5.75 9.60
C SER A 361 34.85 6.97 9.95
N ASN A 362 35.99 7.14 9.27
CA ASN A 362 36.99 8.16 9.62
C ASN A 362 37.37 8.17 11.12
N GLY A 363 37.21 7.02 11.80
CA GLY A 363 37.48 6.85 13.24
C GLY A 363 36.30 7.14 14.18
N GLU A 364 35.12 7.46 13.66
CA GLU A 364 33.88 7.68 14.43
C GLU A 364 32.81 6.62 14.10
N ASP A 365 31.81 6.48 14.99
CA ASP A 365 30.68 5.59 14.77
C ASP A 365 29.77 6.11 13.65
N LEU A 366 29.31 5.20 12.79
CA LEU A 366 28.45 5.55 11.66
C LEU A 366 27.01 5.76 12.09
N ASP A 367 26.39 6.83 11.60
CA ASP A 367 24.94 6.99 11.68
C ASP A 367 24.21 5.98 10.76
N TYR A 368 22.88 5.88 10.92
CA TYR A 368 22.05 4.94 10.18
C TYR A 368 22.15 5.09 8.66
N ASP A 369 22.03 6.33 8.16
CA ASP A 369 21.90 6.59 6.73
C ASP A 369 23.26 6.37 6.04
N THR A 370 24.35 6.77 6.69
CA THR A 370 25.72 6.47 6.23
C THR A 370 26.00 4.97 6.20
N LEU A 371 25.69 4.24 7.29
CA LEU A 371 25.94 2.79 7.38
C LEU A 371 25.13 1.99 6.35
N VAL A 372 23.84 2.30 6.21
CA VAL A 372 22.97 1.59 5.27
C VAL A 372 23.33 1.91 3.82
N GLY A 373 23.88 3.11 3.57
CA GLY A 373 24.36 3.58 2.27
C GLY A 373 25.67 2.97 1.78
N LEU A 374 26.39 2.17 2.59
CA LEU A 374 27.63 1.51 2.18
C LEU A 374 27.36 0.39 1.16
N PRO A 375 27.75 0.58 -0.12
CA PRO A 375 27.33 -0.31 -1.20
C PRO A 375 27.95 -1.70 -1.10
N TYR A 376 29.22 -1.83 -0.73
CA TYR A 376 29.89 -3.13 -0.68
C TYR A 376 29.52 -3.94 0.56
N LEU A 377 29.36 -3.29 1.72
CA LEU A 377 28.78 -3.92 2.92
C LEU A 377 27.37 -4.46 2.64
N ASP A 378 26.53 -3.69 1.95
CA ASP A 378 25.19 -4.13 1.55
C ASP A 378 25.27 -5.31 0.58
N ALA A 379 26.17 -5.25 -0.40
CA ALA A 379 26.41 -6.33 -1.36
C ALA A 379 26.85 -7.64 -0.69
N VAL A 380 27.76 -7.59 0.29
CA VAL A 380 28.22 -8.75 1.07
C VAL A 380 27.09 -9.38 1.87
N CYS A 381 26.27 -8.55 2.55
CA CYS A 381 25.09 -9.02 3.27
C CYS A 381 24.09 -9.70 2.31
N ARG A 382 23.76 -9.04 1.19
CA ARG A 382 22.81 -9.57 0.19
C ARG A 382 23.27 -10.89 -0.40
N GLU A 383 24.52 -10.97 -0.83
CA GLU A 383 25.03 -12.17 -1.48
C GLU A 383 25.11 -13.36 -0.52
N THR A 384 25.48 -13.09 0.73
CA THR A 384 25.47 -14.12 1.77
C THR A 384 24.05 -14.61 2.04
N LEU A 385 23.08 -13.71 2.19
CA LEU A 385 21.68 -14.08 2.43
C LEU A 385 21.02 -14.75 1.23
N ARG A 386 21.42 -14.42 0.00
CA ARG A 386 20.99 -15.12 -1.22
C ARG A 386 21.49 -16.55 -1.22
N LEU A 387 22.82 -16.72 -1.19
CA LEU A 387 23.45 -18.02 -1.39
C LEU A 387 23.31 -18.92 -0.15
N HIS A 388 23.34 -18.35 1.06
CA HIS A 388 23.31 -19.07 2.32
C HIS A 388 22.18 -18.57 3.23
N THR A 389 20.93 -18.75 2.78
CA THR A 389 19.76 -18.43 3.63
C THR A 389 19.79 -19.23 4.95
N PRO A 390 19.57 -18.59 6.12
CA PRO A 390 19.43 -19.28 7.40
C PRO A 390 18.27 -20.29 7.39
N VAL A 391 17.16 -19.96 6.73
CA VAL A 391 15.99 -20.85 6.58
C VAL A 391 15.90 -21.29 5.12
N GLY A 392 16.20 -22.55 4.85
CA GLY A 392 16.24 -23.09 3.49
C GLY A 392 14.89 -23.42 2.88
N LEU A 393 13.88 -23.64 3.72
CA LEU A 393 12.57 -24.12 3.32
C LEU A 393 11.49 -23.77 4.34
N VAL A 394 10.27 -23.47 3.88
CA VAL A 394 9.06 -23.31 4.71
C VAL A 394 7.91 -24.15 4.18
N VAL A 395 6.88 -24.38 5.01
CA VAL A 395 5.76 -25.28 4.68
C VAL A 395 4.45 -24.50 4.56
N ARG A 396 3.65 -24.85 3.55
CA ARG A 396 2.27 -24.42 3.31
C ARG A 396 1.36 -25.63 3.12
N GLU A 397 0.06 -25.41 3.25
CA GLU A 397 -0.99 -26.39 3.05
C GLU A 397 -2.17 -25.72 2.34
N SER A 398 -2.68 -26.34 1.28
CA SER A 398 -3.85 -25.84 0.56
C SER A 398 -5.12 -26.06 1.38
N ARG A 399 -5.94 -25.02 1.52
CA ARG A 399 -7.23 -25.03 2.24
C ARG A 399 -8.41 -25.45 1.36
N GLU A 400 -8.23 -25.33 0.05
CA GLU A 400 -9.19 -25.67 -1.00
C GLU A 400 -8.46 -26.10 -2.27
N ASP A 401 -9.21 -26.65 -3.23
CA ASP A 401 -8.69 -27.00 -4.55
C ASP A 401 -8.36 -25.71 -5.31
N ALA A 402 -7.16 -25.61 -5.87
CA ALA A 402 -6.71 -24.41 -6.56
C ALA A 402 -5.83 -24.72 -7.78
N ILE A 403 -5.84 -23.81 -8.75
CA ILE A 403 -4.97 -23.89 -9.93
C ILE A 403 -3.71 -23.07 -9.67
N LEU A 404 -2.56 -23.72 -9.75
CA LEU A 404 -1.25 -23.13 -9.54
C LEU A 404 -0.57 -22.89 -10.90
N PRO A 405 -0.35 -21.63 -11.32
CA PRO A 405 0.35 -21.32 -12.55
C PRO A 405 1.87 -21.52 -12.43
N LEU A 406 2.54 -21.79 -13.54
CA LEU A 406 3.99 -21.97 -13.64
C LEU A 406 4.62 -20.92 -14.57
N SER A 407 5.88 -20.54 -14.31
CA SER A 407 6.62 -19.61 -15.16
C SER A 407 6.96 -20.22 -16.53
N GLU A 408 7.33 -21.50 -16.55
CA GLU A 408 7.55 -22.30 -17.75
C GLU A 408 6.72 -23.59 -17.68
N PRO A 409 6.27 -24.12 -18.83
CA PRO A 409 5.62 -25.42 -18.86
C PRO A 409 6.57 -26.53 -18.44
N ILE A 410 6.10 -27.41 -17.57
CA ILE A 410 6.80 -28.65 -17.21
C ILE A 410 6.27 -29.82 -18.06
N VAL A 411 7.10 -30.84 -18.23
CA VAL A 411 6.70 -32.10 -18.89
C VAL A 411 6.34 -33.12 -17.82
N GLY A 412 5.11 -33.60 -17.86
CA GLY A 412 4.61 -34.64 -16.97
C GLY A 412 5.26 -36.00 -17.22
N VAL A 413 5.07 -36.93 -16.29
CA VAL A 413 5.55 -38.32 -16.40
C VAL A 413 4.93 -39.03 -17.61
N ASP A 414 3.72 -38.65 -18.02
CA ASP A 414 3.03 -39.14 -19.22
C ASP A 414 3.45 -38.43 -20.52
N GLY A 415 4.36 -37.45 -20.46
CA GLY A 415 4.83 -36.66 -21.60
C GLY A 415 3.99 -35.43 -21.94
N THR A 416 2.91 -35.15 -21.21
CA THR A 416 2.09 -33.95 -21.43
C THR A 416 2.79 -32.69 -20.95
N LYS A 417 2.64 -31.57 -21.69
CA LYS A 417 3.12 -30.26 -21.25
C LYS A 417 2.06 -29.59 -20.37
N MET A 418 2.43 -29.21 -19.16
CA MET A 418 1.55 -28.59 -18.17
C MET A 418 2.02 -27.17 -17.87
N HIS A 419 1.17 -26.18 -18.14
CA HIS A 419 1.41 -24.76 -17.83
C HIS A 419 0.88 -24.36 -16.45
N GLU A 420 -0.04 -25.16 -15.91
CA GLU A 420 -0.68 -24.97 -14.63
C GLU A 420 -0.99 -26.34 -14.01
N ILE A 421 -1.13 -26.36 -12.68
CA ILE A 421 -1.32 -27.59 -11.91
C ILE A 421 -2.54 -27.42 -11.01
N LEU A 422 -3.46 -28.40 -11.06
CA LEU A 422 -4.49 -28.51 -10.05
C LEU A 422 -3.87 -29.04 -8.74
N VAL A 423 -3.87 -28.20 -7.72
CA VAL A 423 -3.46 -28.52 -6.34
C VAL A 423 -4.72 -28.83 -5.55
N PRO A 424 -4.98 -30.10 -5.19
CA PRO A 424 -6.12 -30.45 -4.35
C PRO A 424 -6.00 -29.84 -2.96
N LYS A 425 -7.12 -29.68 -2.28
CA LYS A 425 -7.22 -29.37 -0.86
C LYS A 425 -6.38 -30.33 -0.01
N ASP A 426 -5.85 -29.82 1.10
CA ASP A 426 -5.03 -30.54 2.09
C ASP A 426 -3.69 -31.07 1.49
N THR A 427 -3.20 -30.46 0.41
CA THR A 427 -1.89 -30.76 -0.17
C THR A 427 -0.82 -29.97 0.58
N THR A 428 0.23 -30.64 1.04
CA THR A 428 1.41 -30.00 1.63
C THR A 428 2.34 -29.46 0.54
N LEU A 429 2.72 -28.20 0.64
CA LEU A 429 3.69 -27.54 -0.24
C LEU A 429 4.93 -27.12 0.56
N PHE A 430 6.08 -27.56 0.11
CA PHE A 430 7.39 -27.19 0.60
C PHE A 430 7.94 -26.07 -0.29
N ILE A 431 8.08 -24.88 0.27
CA ILE A 431 8.58 -23.70 -0.44
C ILE A 431 10.11 -23.73 -0.39
N GLY A 432 10.74 -23.97 -1.54
CA GLY A 432 12.19 -24.07 -1.69
C GLY A 432 12.86 -22.70 -1.77
N ILE A 433 13.10 -22.06 -0.62
CA ILE A 433 13.75 -20.74 -0.53
C ILE A 433 15.16 -20.81 -1.11
N LEU A 434 15.97 -21.77 -0.65
CA LEU A 434 17.36 -21.94 -1.09
C LEU A 434 17.43 -22.19 -2.61
N SER A 435 16.55 -23.05 -3.12
CA SER A 435 16.47 -23.42 -4.53
C SER A 435 16.11 -22.24 -5.42
N CYS A 436 15.18 -21.38 -5.01
CA CYS A 436 14.83 -20.17 -5.75
C CYS A 436 16.02 -19.18 -5.81
N ASN A 437 16.70 -18.96 -4.67
CA ASN A 437 17.84 -18.06 -4.59
C ASN A 437 19.10 -18.56 -5.33
N ARG A 438 19.21 -19.87 -5.57
CA ARG A 438 20.35 -20.53 -6.24
C ARG A 438 20.04 -20.99 -7.66
N ASN A 439 18.84 -20.75 -8.16
CA ASN A 439 18.42 -21.26 -9.46
C ASN A 439 19.25 -20.61 -10.59
N LYS A 440 20.04 -21.43 -11.28
CA LYS A 440 20.87 -21.00 -12.42
C LYS A 440 20.07 -20.40 -13.56
N ALA A 441 18.83 -20.85 -13.79
CA ALA A 441 17.96 -20.27 -14.81
C ALA A 441 17.58 -18.82 -14.51
N ILE A 442 17.65 -18.41 -13.24
CA ILE A 442 17.32 -17.05 -12.81
C ILE A 442 18.61 -16.23 -12.63
N TRP A 443 19.56 -16.76 -11.86
CA TRP A 443 20.76 -16.04 -11.40
C TRP A 443 21.99 -16.20 -12.31
N GLY A 444 21.92 -17.05 -13.35
CA GLY A 444 23.02 -17.32 -14.27
C GLY A 444 23.87 -18.54 -13.87
N GLU A 445 24.87 -18.89 -14.68
CA GLU A 445 25.73 -20.05 -14.40
C GLU A 445 26.58 -19.89 -13.13
N ASP A 446 26.91 -18.65 -12.77
CA ASP A 446 27.63 -18.29 -11.54
C ASP A 446 26.68 -18.16 -10.33
N ALA A 447 25.47 -18.73 -10.38
CA ALA A 447 24.48 -18.64 -9.29
C ALA A 447 24.96 -19.26 -7.97
N LEU A 448 25.87 -20.23 -8.03
CA LEU A 448 26.42 -20.90 -6.85
C LEU A 448 27.71 -20.24 -6.33
N ASP A 449 28.26 -19.29 -7.07
CA ASP A 449 29.45 -18.55 -6.67
C ASP A 449 29.04 -17.44 -5.70
N TRP A 450 29.79 -17.29 -4.61
CA TRP A 450 29.62 -16.17 -3.69
C TRP A 450 30.33 -14.95 -4.25
N LYS A 451 29.56 -14.04 -4.86
CA LYS A 451 30.08 -12.87 -5.59
C LYS A 451 29.34 -11.59 -5.22
N PRO A 452 29.80 -10.86 -4.18
CA PRO A 452 29.19 -9.60 -3.75
C PRO A 452 29.08 -8.57 -4.89
N GLU A 453 30.06 -8.51 -5.80
CA GLU A 453 30.10 -7.58 -6.94
C GLU A 453 28.84 -7.62 -7.82
N ARG A 454 28.09 -8.72 -7.80
CA ARG A 454 26.81 -8.86 -8.53
C ARG A 454 25.81 -7.76 -8.17
N TRP A 455 25.89 -7.24 -6.95
CA TRP A 455 24.97 -6.23 -6.42
C TRP A 455 25.43 -4.79 -6.67
N LEU A 456 26.64 -4.59 -7.21
CA LEU A 456 27.18 -3.26 -7.51
C LEU A 456 26.83 -2.78 -8.93
N SER A 457 26.14 -3.60 -9.71
CA SER A 457 25.69 -3.29 -11.07
C SER A 457 24.24 -3.71 -11.23
N PRO A 458 23.51 -3.18 -12.24
CA PRO A 458 22.15 -3.61 -12.51
C PRO A 458 22.05 -5.13 -12.64
N LEU A 459 21.05 -5.72 -11.97
CA LEU A 459 20.83 -7.16 -12.00
C LEU A 459 20.45 -7.63 -13.43
N PRO A 460 20.81 -8.86 -13.82
CA PRO A 460 20.42 -9.41 -15.12
C PRO A 460 18.90 -9.40 -15.33
N GLU A 461 18.46 -9.22 -16.58
CA GLU A 461 17.03 -9.25 -16.94
C GLU A 461 16.32 -10.54 -16.51
N THR A 462 17.03 -11.66 -16.45
CA THR A 462 16.48 -12.94 -15.98
C THR A 462 16.01 -12.87 -14.53
N VAL A 463 16.73 -12.13 -13.67
CA VAL A 463 16.36 -11.93 -12.26
C VAL A 463 15.17 -10.97 -12.15
N THR A 464 15.24 -9.82 -12.85
CA THR A 464 14.18 -8.79 -12.75
C THR A 464 12.87 -9.27 -13.36
N LYS A 465 12.91 -10.03 -14.48
CA LYS A 465 11.71 -10.63 -15.11
C LYS A 465 11.16 -11.83 -14.35
N ALA A 466 11.96 -12.53 -13.54
CA ALA A 466 11.51 -13.66 -12.75
C ALA A 466 10.46 -13.25 -11.69
N LYS A 467 10.45 -11.98 -11.26
CA LYS A 467 9.48 -11.46 -10.27
C LYS A 467 9.44 -12.30 -8.99
N ILE A 468 10.62 -12.59 -8.42
CA ILE A 468 10.73 -13.35 -7.18
C ILE A 468 9.95 -12.61 -6.08
N PRO A 469 8.98 -13.26 -5.40
CA PRO A 469 8.03 -12.59 -4.51
C PRO A 469 8.61 -12.19 -3.14
N GLY A 470 9.92 -12.19 -2.95
CA GLY A 470 10.57 -11.90 -1.68
C GLY A 470 10.56 -10.42 -1.31
N ILE A 471 10.37 -10.11 -0.02
CA ILE A 471 10.27 -8.71 0.48
C ILE A 471 11.60 -7.94 0.41
N TYR A 472 12.74 -8.62 0.21
CA TYR A 472 14.04 -7.99 0.16
C TYR A 472 14.74 -8.32 -1.17
N SER A 473 14.86 -7.33 -2.06
CA SER A 473 15.75 -7.37 -3.23
C SER A 473 15.65 -8.64 -4.09
N HIS A 474 14.42 -9.10 -4.38
CA HIS A 474 14.17 -10.34 -5.12
C HIS A 474 14.74 -11.60 -4.45
N LEU A 475 14.93 -11.62 -3.12
CA LEU A 475 15.41 -12.76 -2.34
C LEU A 475 14.28 -13.41 -1.55
N MET A 476 14.18 -14.73 -1.66
CA MET A 476 13.20 -15.51 -0.89
C MET A 476 13.55 -15.64 0.60
N THR A 477 14.75 -15.21 1.01
CA THR A 477 15.30 -15.37 2.37
C THR A 477 14.38 -14.82 3.45
N PHE A 478 13.67 -13.73 3.16
CA PHE A 478 12.70 -13.11 4.08
C PHE A 478 11.23 -13.39 3.70
N ILE A 479 10.97 -14.30 2.74
CA ILE A 479 9.63 -14.64 2.22
C ILE A 479 8.90 -13.42 1.63
N GLY A 480 7.71 -13.65 1.07
CA GLY A 480 6.80 -12.63 0.53
C GLY A 480 5.42 -12.63 1.17
N GLY A 481 4.63 -11.61 0.85
CA GLY A 481 3.21 -11.50 1.20
C GLY A 481 2.94 -11.22 2.68
N GLY A 482 1.71 -11.53 3.14
CA GLY A 482 1.28 -11.24 4.51
C GLY A 482 2.01 -12.04 5.60
N ARG A 483 2.85 -13.00 5.21
CA ARG A 483 3.71 -13.82 6.08
C ARG A 483 5.21 -13.52 5.92
N SER A 484 5.57 -12.45 5.22
CA SER A 484 6.95 -11.96 5.11
C SER A 484 7.59 -11.74 6.48
N CYS A 485 8.92 -11.80 6.56
CA CYS A 485 9.64 -11.46 7.78
C CYS A 485 9.38 -9.99 8.15
N ILE A 486 8.84 -9.76 9.35
CA ILE A 486 8.60 -8.40 9.84
C ILE A 486 9.90 -7.72 10.31
N GLY A 487 10.88 -8.51 10.77
CA GLY A 487 12.14 -8.03 11.32
C GLY A 487 13.28 -7.92 10.31
N PHE A 488 13.02 -7.94 9.00
CA PHE A 488 14.11 -7.99 8.01
C PHE A 488 15.03 -6.76 8.06
N LYS A 489 14.47 -5.55 8.26
CA LYS A 489 15.25 -4.32 8.43
C LYS A 489 16.09 -4.34 9.72
N PHE A 490 15.53 -4.89 10.80
CA PHE A 490 16.26 -5.05 12.07
C PHE A 490 17.46 -5.99 11.89
N SER A 491 17.25 -7.15 11.24
CA SER A 491 18.31 -8.11 10.95
C SER A 491 19.40 -7.52 10.05
N GLN A 492 19.03 -6.73 9.02
CA GLN A 492 20.00 -6.03 8.18
C GLN A 492 20.82 -5.01 8.94
N LEU A 493 20.17 -4.21 9.79
CA LEU A 493 20.86 -3.24 10.61
C LEU A 493 21.85 -3.93 11.56
N GLU A 494 21.41 -5.01 12.21
CA GLU A 494 22.24 -5.83 13.08
C GLU A 494 23.46 -6.39 12.34
N MET A 495 23.24 -7.01 11.19
CA MET A 495 24.32 -7.54 10.37
C MET A 495 25.34 -6.45 10.00
N LYS A 496 24.86 -5.31 9.50
CA LYS A 496 25.73 -4.20 9.09
C LYS A 496 26.52 -3.63 10.27
N VAL A 497 25.87 -3.39 11.41
CA VAL A 497 26.52 -2.84 12.61
C VAL A 497 27.63 -3.76 13.10
N ILE A 498 27.33 -5.04 13.26
CA ILE A 498 28.28 -6.00 13.80
C ILE A 498 29.44 -6.24 12.82
N LEU A 499 29.16 -6.35 11.52
CA LEU A 499 30.22 -6.56 10.52
C LEU A 499 31.17 -5.37 10.43
N TYR A 500 30.67 -4.12 10.39
CA TYR A 500 31.57 -2.96 10.28
C TYR A 500 32.47 -2.85 11.52
N LEU A 501 31.90 -3.02 12.73
CA LEU A 501 32.66 -2.93 13.97
C LEU A 501 33.73 -4.02 14.04
N LEU A 502 33.37 -5.27 13.74
CA LEU A 502 34.35 -6.36 13.79
C LEU A 502 35.47 -6.19 12.77
N LEU A 503 35.16 -5.80 11.53
CA LEU A 503 36.15 -5.66 10.46
C LEU A 503 37.07 -4.44 10.62
N MET A 504 36.62 -3.40 11.35
CA MET A 504 37.52 -2.30 11.71
C MET A 504 38.69 -2.78 12.57
N LYS A 505 38.44 -3.65 13.56
CA LYS A 505 39.44 -4.08 14.54
C LYS A 505 40.13 -5.40 14.22
N PHE A 506 39.43 -6.38 13.64
CA PHE A 506 39.91 -7.75 13.52
C PHE A 506 40.05 -8.20 12.07
N THR A 507 40.97 -9.14 11.85
CA THR A 507 41.07 -9.92 10.62
C THR A 507 40.70 -11.35 10.95
N PHE A 508 39.84 -11.96 10.14
CA PHE A 508 39.34 -13.31 10.33
C PHE A 508 40.02 -14.29 9.37
N ALA A 509 40.41 -15.44 9.89
CA ALA A 509 40.96 -16.56 9.14
C ALA A 509 40.26 -17.86 9.58
N LEU A 510 40.27 -18.87 8.71
CA LEU A 510 39.73 -20.19 9.05
C LEU A 510 40.61 -20.87 10.12
N SER A 511 39.95 -21.60 11.03
CA SER A 511 40.61 -22.56 11.91
C SER A 511 41.18 -23.74 11.09
N GLU A 512 42.15 -24.46 11.66
CA GLU A 512 42.66 -25.70 11.09
C GLU A 512 41.59 -26.81 11.03
N GLU A 513 40.59 -26.75 11.91
CA GLU A 513 39.50 -27.71 11.93
C GLU A 513 38.48 -27.46 10.81
N PRO A 514 38.09 -28.49 10.02
CA PRO A 514 37.10 -28.31 8.98
C PRO A 514 35.71 -28.05 9.57
N ILE A 515 35.09 -26.96 9.12
CA ILE A 515 33.75 -26.53 9.52
C ILE A 515 32.72 -27.05 8.51
N MET A 516 31.68 -27.72 9.01
CA MET A 516 30.55 -28.20 8.20
C MET A 516 29.26 -27.46 8.56
N TRP A 517 28.53 -27.01 7.56
CA TRP A 517 27.24 -26.32 7.72
C TRP A 517 26.07 -27.29 7.56
N ASN A 518 25.37 -27.54 8.66
CA ASN A 518 24.25 -28.48 8.73
C ASN A 518 22.91 -27.78 8.45
N VAL A 519 21.94 -28.56 7.98
CA VAL A 519 20.55 -28.17 7.75
C VAL A 519 19.71 -28.49 8.98
N SER A 520 18.86 -27.55 9.38
CA SER A 520 17.83 -27.70 10.41
C SER A 520 16.68 -26.73 10.10
N GLY A 521 15.82 -26.39 11.06
CA GLY A 521 14.94 -25.22 10.93
C GLY A 521 15.73 -23.94 10.62
N VAL A 522 16.90 -23.78 11.25
CA VAL A 522 17.91 -22.76 10.95
C VAL A 522 19.25 -23.45 10.69
N ARG A 523 19.97 -23.07 9.63
CA ARG A 523 21.30 -23.65 9.32
C ARG A 523 22.31 -23.28 10.40
N TYR A 524 23.19 -24.23 10.75
CA TYR A 524 24.20 -24.03 11.81
C TYR A 524 25.51 -24.77 11.51
N PRO A 525 26.68 -24.25 11.95
CA PRO A 525 27.97 -24.89 11.74
C PRO A 525 28.31 -25.91 12.86
N THR A 526 29.15 -26.89 12.53
CA THR A 526 29.80 -27.81 13.48
C THR A 526 31.24 -28.10 13.05
N ALA A 527 32.15 -28.22 14.02
CA ALA A 527 33.51 -28.73 13.79
C ALA A 527 33.51 -30.25 13.50
N ALA A 528 34.48 -30.73 12.71
CA ALA A 528 34.55 -32.13 12.29
C ALA A 528 34.83 -33.13 13.43
N GLU A 529 35.65 -32.77 14.43
CA GLU A 529 35.96 -33.68 15.56
C GLU A 529 34.77 -33.90 16.51
N ALA A 530 33.88 -32.91 16.63
CA ALA A 530 32.63 -33.03 17.39
C ALA A 530 31.68 -34.13 16.87
N GLN A 531 31.96 -34.71 15.70
CA GLN A 531 31.23 -35.86 15.17
C GLN A 531 31.55 -37.17 15.91
N SER A 532 32.73 -37.32 16.53
CA SER A 532 33.07 -38.56 17.24
C SER A 532 32.39 -38.64 18.62
N ALA A 533 32.00 -37.51 19.20
CA ALA A 533 31.21 -37.41 20.43
C ALA A 533 29.68 -37.34 20.20
N ALA A 534 29.24 -36.99 18.99
CA ALA A 534 27.82 -36.84 18.64
C ALA A 534 27.15 -38.15 18.21
N GLY A 535 27.12 -39.14 19.11
CA GLY A 535 25.88 -39.91 19.32
C GLY A 535 24.81 -38.99 19.94
N PRO A 536 23.53 -39.38 20.08
CA PRO A 536 22.49 -38.49 20.59
C PRO A 536 22.62 -38.29 22.11
N SER A 537 23.65 -37.56 22.55
CA SER A 537 23.82 -37.01 23.89
C SER A 537 25.01 -36.04 23.92
N ASN A 538 24.77 -34.74 23.78
CA ASN A 538 25.67 -33.74 24.36
C ASN A 538 25.07 -33.32 25.71
N GLN A 539 25.55 -33.93 26.79
CA GLN A 539 25.51 -33.30 28.11
C GLN A 539 26.63 -32.26 28.18
N PRO A 540 26.40 -31.07 28.75
CA PRO A 540 27.50 -30.19 29.12
C PRO A 540 28.33 -30.89 30.20
N GLN A 541 29.65 -31.00 29.99
CA GLN A 541 30.58 -31.49 30.99
C GLN A 541 30.49 -30.59 32.23
N VAL A 542 29.93 -31.13 33.31
CA VAL A 542 30.13 -30.64 34.67
C VAL A 542 31.49 -31.17 35.09
N GLN A 543 32.44 -30.28 35.39
CA GLN A 543 33.69 -30.66 36.05
C GLN A 543 33.35 -31.31 37.39
N GLU A 544 33.72 -32.57 37.56
CA GLU A 544 33.63 -33.32 38.82
C GLU A 544 34.61 -32.72 39.84
N ASP A 545 34.10 -32.54 41.06
CA ASP A 545 34.82 -32.12 42.25
C ASP A 545 35.98 -33.08 42.58
N VAL A 546 37.16 -32.53 42.85
CA VAL A 546 38.24 -33.26 43.55
C VAL A 546 38.05 -33.05 45.05
N GLU A 547 37.85 -34.17 45.74
CA GLU A 547 37.77 -34.31 47.20
C GLU A 547 38.94 -33.64 47.94
N MET A 548 38.65 -32.95 49.04
CA MET A 548 39.54 -32.91 50.19
C MET A 548 38.75 -33.05 51.50
N GLU A 549 39.18 -34.02 52.29
CA GLU A 549 38.67 -34.46 53.59
C GLU A 549 38.96 -33.47 54.74
N ASP A 550 38.14 -33.64 55.79
CA ASP A 550 38.39 -33.47 57.23
C ASP A 550 38.32 -32.10 57.96
N ALA A 551 37.52 -32.15 59.03
CA ALA A 551 37.18 -31.17 60.09
C ALA A 551 38.36 -30.90 61.07
N PRO A 552 38.27 -30.14 62.21
CA PRO A 552 37.08 -29.61 62.90
C PRO A 552 37.17 -28.21 63.63
N ALA A 553 35.98 -27.75 64.06
CA ALA A 553 35.61 -27.10 65.33
C ALA A 553 36.30 -25.82 65.92
N GLY A 554 35.43 -24.89 66.34
CA GLY A 554 35.63 -23.88 67.42
C GLY A 554 35.82 -22.44 66.89
N GLY A 555 35.16 -21.38 67.34
CA GLY A 555 34.17 -21.11 68.39
C GLY A 555 33.91 -19.59 68.45
N ASP A 556 32.78 -19.21 69.05
CA ASP A 556 32.45 -17.92 69.71
C ASP A 556 32.13 -16.62 68.91
N VAL A 557 30.83 -16.41 68.60
CA VAL A 557 29.82 -15.47 69.22
C VAL A 557 30.32 -14.09 69.77
N PRO A 558 29.57 -12.95 69.79
CA PRO A 558 28.15 -12.62 69.43
C PRO A 558 27.90 -11.35 68.54
N PRO A 559 26.62 -11.03 68.25
CA PRO A 559 26.14 -10.08 67.22
C PRO A 559 25.52 -8.77 67.78
N ALA A 560 25.05 -7.91 66.87
CA ALA A 560 24.05 -6.87 67.16
C ALA A 560 23.07 -6.67 65.97
N ASP A 561 21.87 -7.19 66.20
CA ASP A 561 20.54 -6.60 65.98
C ASP A 561 19.98 -6.35 64.58
N ALA A 562 19.02 -7.24 64.27
CA ALA A 562 17.88 -7.06 63.40
C ALA A 562 16.61 -6.78 64.25
N ASP A 563 15.62 -6.13 63.64
CA ASP A 563 14.19 -6.34 63.90
C ASP A 563 13.60 -6.67 62.50
N GLY A 564 13.05 -7.85 62.16
CA GLY A 564 11.95 -8.62 62.78
C GLY A 564 10.62 -8.14 62.16
N PHE A 565 9.73 -8.90 61.49
CA PHE A 565 9.20 -10.28 61.58
C PHE A 565 8.40 -10.54 60.26
N GLU A 566 8.44 -11.67 59.51
CA GLU A 566 7.87 -13.03 59.70
C GLU A 566 6.41 -13.11 60.20
N SER A 567 5.46 -13.53 59.33
CA SER A 567 4.81 -14.87 59.21
C SER A 567 3.46 -14.89 59.99
N ASP A 568 2.38 -15.65 59.71
CA ASP A 568 2.18 -16.96 59.11
C ASP A 568 0.71 -17.21 58.72
N ASN A 569 0.53 -18.13 57.75
CA ASN A 569 -0.47 -19.22 57.55
C ASN A 569 -1.93 -19.13 58.05
N LEU A 570 -2.86 -19.68 57.23
CA LEU A 570 -3.79 -20.79 57.57
C LEU A 570 -4.63 -21.26 56.36
N ASP A 571 -4.80 -22.59 56.27
CA ASP A 571 -5.51 -23.40 55.26
C ASP A 571 -7.04 -23.58 55.52
N GLU A 572 -7.78 -23.80 54.40
CA GLU A 572 -9.04 -24.56 54.16
C GLU A 572 -10.42 -24.14 54.76
N PRO A 573 -11.62 -24.59 54.24
CA PRO A 573 -12.07 -25.04 52.90
C PRO A 573 -13.46 -24.44 52.43
N GLU A 574 -14.08 -25.03 51.39
CA GLU A 574 -15.20 -24.58 50.50
C GLU A 574 -16.68 -24.44 51.03
N GLU A 575 -17.45 -23.54 50.36
CA GLU A 575 -18.91 -23.47 50.04
C GLU A 575 -20.03 -23.11 51.09
N PRO A 576 -21.26 -22.64 50.72
CA PRO A 576 -21.77 -21.93 49.51
C PRO A 576 -22.75 -20.71 49.76
N VAL A 577 -22.99 -19.90 48.70
CA VAL A 577 -24.19 -19.06 48.35
C VAL A 577 -24.69 -17.94 49.31
N SER A 578 -24.69 -16.67 48.86
CA SER A 578 -25.95 -15.94 48.53
C SER A 578 -25.73 -14.54 47.93
N THR A 579 -26.53 -14.25 46.92
CA THR A 579 -26.65 -13.00 46.15
C THR A 579 -27.16 -11.83 46.98
N LYS A 580 -26.41 -10.71 47.06
CA LYS A 580 -26.98 -9.36 47.24
C LYS A 580 -26.24 -8.30 46.43
N LYS A 581 -26.98 -7.70 45.49
CA LYS A 581 -26.60 -6.55 44.66
C LYS A 581 -26.15 -5.36 45.52
N ARG A 582 -24.92 -4.88 45.35
CA ARG A 582 -24.48 -3.56 45.86
C ARG A 582 -24.71 -2.50 44.78
N LYS A 583 -25.51 -1.49 45.14
CA LYS A 583 -25.88 -0.34 44.32
C LYS A 583 -24.64 0.52 43.99
N LEU A 584 -24.57 0.97 42.73
CA LEU A 584 -23.64 2.01 42.27
C LEU A 584 -23.90 3.32 43.04
N SER A 585 -22.83 4.07 43.31
CA SER A 585 -22.91 5.37 43.97
C SER A 585 -23.61 6.40 43.07
N LYS A 586 -24.35 7.34 43.67
CA LYS A 586 -25.05 8.43 42.95
C LYS A 586 -24.14 9.28 42.06
N ALA A 587 -22.83 9.30 42.33
CA ALA A 587 -21.83 9.97 41.48
C ALA A 587 -21.50 9.19 40.20
N ALA A 588 -21.60 7.86 40.23
CA ALA A 588 -21.43 7.00 39.05
C ALA A 588 -22.67 7.01 38.15
N GLU A 589 -23.88 7.07 38.72
CA GLU A 589 -25.14 7.26 37.95
C GLU A 589 -25.21 8.65 37.28
N ALA A 590 -24.69 9.70 37.91
CA ALA A 590 -24.64 11.04 37.31
C ALA A 590 -23.65 11.10 36.12
N LYS A 591 -22.50 10.43 36.22
CA LYS A 591 -21.54 10.33 35.11
C LYS A 591 -22.04 9.43 33.97
N LEU A 592 -22.78 8.35 34.27
CA LEU A 592 -23.42 7.53 33.23
C LEU A 592 -24.53 8.30 32.50
N LYS A 593 -25.38 9.04 33.23
CA LYS A 593 -26.43 9.88 32.62
C LYS A 593 -25.87 11.07 31.82
N ALA A 594 -24.70 11.59 32.21
CA ALA A 594 -24.00 12.62 31.42
C ALA A 594 -23.37 12.03 30.14
N LYS A 595 -22.84 10.80 30.20
CA LYS A 595 -22.29 10.09 29.02
C LYS A 595 -23.40 9.60 28.07
N GLU A 596 -24.57 9.22 28.59
CA GLU A 596 -25.76 8.90 27.80
C GLU A 596 -26.39 10.16 27.18
N LYS A 597 -26.41 11.30 27.89
CA LYS A 597 -26.83 12.58 27.29
C LYS A 597 -25.85 13.09 26.24
N ALA A 598 -24.55 12.84 26.37
CA ALA A 598 -23.56 13.18 25.35
C ALA A 598 -23.68 12.28 24.11
N LYS A 599 -23.89 10.96 24.28
CA LYS A 599 -24.17 10.03 23.17
C LYS A 599 -25.54 10.24 22.52
N ALA A 600 -26.55 10.73 23.25
CA ALA A 600 -27.83 11.15 22.68
C ALA A 600 -27.71 12.47 21.91
N LYS A 601 -26.80 13.37 22.30
CA LYS A 601 -26.51 14.62 21.56
C LYS A 601 -25.70 14.42 20.29
N GLU A 602 -24.93 13.33 20.19
CA GLU A 602 -24.15 13.00 18.99
C GLU A 602 -24.93 12.11 18.02
N LYS A 603 -25.91 11.33 18.51
CA LYS A 603 -26.83 10.54 17.69
C LYS A 603 -28.07 11.32 17.22
N ALA A 604 -28.40 12.44 17.88
CA ALA A 604 -29.37 13.42 17.39
C ALA A 604 -28.76 14.46 16.42
N LYS A 605 -27.48 14.31 16.07
CA LYS A 605 -26.78 15.17 15.10
C LYS A 605 -26.42 14.42 13.79
N LYS A 606 -27.08 13.30 13.54
CA LYS A 606 -26.92 12.49 12.32
C LYS A 606 -28.23 11.95 11.74
N ASP A 607 -29.36 12.41 12.26
CA ASP A 607 -30.72 12.17 11.75
C ASP A 607 -31.56 13.45 11.94
N ASP A 608 -31.05 14.61 11.48
CA ASP A 608 -31.83 15.83 11.24
C ASP A 608 -30.97 16.84 10.46
N ASP A 609 -31.11 16.86 9.14
CA ASP A 609 -30.83 18.02 8.27
C ASP A 609 -31.71 17.80 7.02
N GLY A 610 -33.02 17.81 7.28
CA GLY A 610 -34.08 18.01 6.31
C GLY A 610 -34.82 19.29 6.68
N ASP A 611 -35.02 20.14 5.68
CA ASP A 611 -35.78 21.40 5.70
C ASP A 611 -35.19 22.55 6.54
N TYR A 612 -34.30 23.32 5.90
CA TYR A 612 -34.36 24.78 6.03
C TYR A 612 -35.35 25.30 4.98
N GLU A 613 -36.49 25.76 5.49
CA GLU A 613 -37.22 26.88 4.91
C GLU A 613 -36.24 28.07 4.83
N ASP A 614 -36.00 28.59 3.63
CA ASP A 614 -35.76 30.02 3.46
C ASP A 614 -36.92 30.57 2.62
N GLU A 615 -37.51 31.59 3.19
CA GLU A 615 -38.36 32.57 2.57
C GLU A 615 -37.63 33.15 1.35
N ASP A 616 -38.23 33.10 0.17
CA ASP A 616 -38.49 34.32 -0.59
C ASP A 616 -39.46 34.04 -1.75
N GLU A 617 -40.43 34.94 -1.80
CA GLU A 617 -41.67 34.85 -2.52
C GLU A 617 -41.49 35.05 -4.03
N ASP A 618 -42.02 34.14 -4.84
CA ASP A 618 -42.48 34.51 -6.19
C ASP A 618 -43.75 35.37 -6.03
N PRO A 619 -43.76 36.65 -6.45
CA PRO A 619 -44.87 37.58 -6.27
C PRO A 619 -46.15 37.17 -7.00
N TYR A 620 -46.16 36.05 -7.72
CA TYR A 620 -47.37 35.50 -8.35
C TYR A 620 -48.03 34.34 -7.58
N SER A 621 -47.35 33.72 -6.62
CA SER A 621 -47.88 32.58 -5.83
C SER A 621 -48.42 32.95 -4.44
N ALA A 622 -48.10 34.16 -3.94
CA ALA A 622 -48.65 34.74 -2.72
C ALA A 622 -50.16 35.09 -2.82
N LEU A 623 -50.72 35.23 -4.03
CA LEU A 623 -52.15 35.49 -4.23
C LEU A 623 -53.04 34.24 -4.04
N SER A 624 -52.48 33.03 -4.11
CA SER A 624 -53.23 31.78 -4.04
C SER A 624 -53.40 31.21 -2.63
N LYS A 625 -52.60 31.67 -1.65
CA LYS A 625 -52.66 31.21 -0.25
C LYS A 625 -53.27 32.22 0.73
N MET A 626 -53.61 33.44 0.28
CA MET A 626 -54.22 34.50 1.09
C MET A 626 -55.72 34.31 1.40
N TRP A 627 -56.35 33.20 0.96
CA TRP A 627 -57.80 33.00 1.04
C TRP A 627 -58.20 31.60 1.54
N LYS A 628 -57.42 31.04 2.47
CA LYS A 628 -57.84 29.89 3.29
C LYS A 628 -57.83 30.27 4.76
N ASP A 629 -58.65 31.25 5.10
CA ASP A 629 -59.18 31.42 6.45
C ASP A 629 -60.69 31.20 6.43
N ASP A 630 -61.16 30.51 7.47
CA ASP A 630 -62.52 30.05 7.70
C ASP A 630 -63.59 31.15 7.51
N LEU A 631 -64.29 31.12 6.38
CA LEU A 631 -65.60 31.78 6.27
C LEU A 631 -66.60 30.99 7.13
N PRO A 632 -67.28 31.61 8.11
CA PRO A 632 -68.32 30.94 8.89
C PRO A 632 -69.42 30.46 7.94
N LYS A 633 -69.66 29.13 7.91
CA LYS A 633 -70.73 28.55 7.11
C LYS A 633 -72.09 29.04 7.63
N PRO A 634 -73.00 29.50 6.75
CA PRO A 634 -74.38 29.79 7.14
C PRO A 634 -75.03 28.56 7.78
N PRO A 635 -75.97 28.75 8.72
CA PRO A 635 -76.62 27.63 9.39
C PRO A 635 -77.34 26.72 8.38
N VAL A 636 -77.18 25.41 8.57
CA VAL A 636 -77.77 24.39 7.69
C VAL A 636 -79.29 24.56 7.67
N GLY A 637 -79.85 24.74 6.47
CA GLY A 637 -81.28 25.04 6.26
C GLY A 637 -81.59 26.48 5.83
N SER A 638 -80.64 27.41 5.89
CA SER A 638 -80.81 28.76 5.32
C SER A 638 -80.74 28.75 3.78
N PHE A 639 -81.21 29.82 3.13
CA PHE A 639 -81.10 29.99 1.68
C PHE A 639 -79.95 30.95 1.34
N GLU A 640 -79.07 30.52 0.44
CA GLU A 640 -77.93 31.31 -0.06
C GLU A 640 -77.96 31.34 -1.60
N THR A 641 -77.38 32.37 -2.22
CA THR A 641 -77.34 32.47 -3.69
C THR A 641 -76.02 31.91 -4.23
N CYS A 642 -76.10 31.00 -5.19
CA CYS A 642 -74.91 30.39 -5.78
C CYS A 642 -74.13 31.41 -6.62
N VAL A 643 -72.85 31.62 -6.31
CA VAL A 643 -72.00 32.61 -7.02
C VAL A 643 -71.92 32.33 -8.52
N ARG A 644 -71.91 31.04 -8.93
CA ARG A 644 -71.71 30.65 -10.33
C ARG A 644 -72.98 30.72 -11.18
N CYS A 645 -74.14 30.38 -10.63
CA CYS A 645 -75.40 30.32 -11.40
C CYS A 645 -76.47 31.31 -10.94
N GLN A 646 -76.19 32.10 -9.90
CA GLN A 646 -77.06 33.14 -9.34
C GLN A 646 -78.45 32.64 -8.90
N LYS A 647 -78.62 31.32 -8.71
CA LYS A 647 -79.85 30.72 -8.18
C LYS A 647 -79.76 30.52 -6.68
N GLN A 648 -80.86 30.78 -5.99
CA GLN A 648 -80.98 30.52 -4.56
C GLN A 648 -81.01 29.01 -4.30
N PHE A 649 -80.22 28.55 -3.33
CA PHE A 649 -80.15 27.15 -2.93
C PHE A 649 -80.08 27.05 -1.41
N THR A 650 -80.58 25.95 -0.86
CA THR A 650 -80.54 25.71 0.58
C THR A 650 -79.14 25.27 0.99
N VAL A 651 -78.59 25.91 2.02
CA VAL A 651 -77.30 25.58 2.60
C VAL A 651 -77.41 24.23 3.32
N THR A 652 -76.56 23.29 2.91
CA THR A 652 -76.45 21.97 3.54
C THR A 652 -75.08 21.83 4.20
N LYS A 653 -74.89 20.79 5.03
CA LYS A 653 -73.58 20.45 5.62
C LYS A 653 -72.47 20.30 4.56
N TYR A 654 -72.85 19.95 3.33
CA TYR A 654 -71.95 19.68 2.20
C TYR A 654 -71.78 20.87 1.26
N THR A 655 -72.32 22.05 1.59
CA THR A 655 -72.09 23.26 0.79
C THR A 655 -70.60 23.63 0.80
N VAL A 656 -70.06 23.90 -0.39
CA VAL A 656 -68.64 24.20 -0.64
C VAL A 656 -68.50 25.69 -0.96
N ALA A 657 -67.47 26.34 -0.40
CA ALA A 657 -67.13 27.74 -0.72
C ALA A 657 -66.61 27.84 -2.17
N ALA A 658 -66.90 28.95 -2.84
CA ALA A 658 -66.31 29.26 -4.14
C ALA A 658 -64.80 29.51 -3.99
N ASN A 659 -64.01 29.02 -4.96
CA ASN A 659 -62.58 29.32 -5.05
C ASN A 659 -62.31 30.01 -6.41
N PRO A 660 -61.85 31.27 -6.43
CA PRO A 660 -61.53 32.12 -5.27
C PRO A 660 -62.79 32.64 -4.52
N PRO A 661 -62.73 32.94 -3.20
CA PRO A 661 -63.86 33.50 -2.45
C PRO A 661 -64.18 34.97 -2.84
N PRO A 662 -65.25 35.64 -2.33
CA PRO A 662 -66.25 35.21 -1.33
C PRO A 662 -67.54 34.62 -1.93
N GLY A 663 -68.15 33.65 -1.21
CA GLY A 663 -69.48 33.09 -1.49
C GLY A 663 -69.52 31.56 -1.63
N TYR A 664 -70.70 30.98 -1.85
CA TYR A 664 -70.91 29.52 -1.84
C TYR A 664 -71.46 28.99 -3.17
N LEU A 665 -71.14 27.72 -3.49
CA LEU A 665 -71.60 27.05 -4.70
C LEU A 665 -72.73 26.05 -4.38
N CYS A 666 -73.76 26.04 -5.22
CA CYS A 666 -74.77 24.97 -5.18
C CYS A 666 -74.16 23.63 -5.64
N HIS A 667 -74.72 22.52 -5.18
CA HIS A 667 -74.20 21.17 -5.44
C HIS A 667 -73.90 20.86 -6.93
N PRO A 668 -74.76 21.21 -7.92
CA PRO A 668 -74.44 21.02 -9.34
C PRO A 668 -73.20 21.80 -9.79
N CYS A 669 -73.01 23.02 -9.28
CA CYS A 669 -71.86 23.87 -9.62
C CYS A 669 -70.57 23.44 -8.93
N ALA A 670 -70.67 22.87 -7.71
CA ALA A 670 -69.54 22.26 -7.00
C ALA A 670 -69.05 20.99 -7.71
N LYS A 671 -69.98 20.15 -8.18
CA LYS A 671 -69.66 18.94 -8.96
C LYS A 671 -68.98 19.26 -10.30
N SER A 672 -69.45 20.28 -11.01
CA SER A 672 -68.85 20.69 -12.30
C SER A 672 -67.51 21.43 -12.17
N SER A 673 -67.18 21.93 -10.98
CA SER A 673 -65.87 22.53 -10.67
C SER A 673 -64.88 21.52 -10.07
N GLY A 674 -65.19 20.22 -10.15
CA GLY A 674 -64.31 19.14 -9.66
C GLY A 674 -64.27 18.98 -8.13
N SER A 675 -65.06 19.77 -7.41
CA SER A 675 -65.12 19.82 -5.94
C SER A 675 -66.40 19.15 -5.42
N ASP A 676 -66.66 17.91 -5.85
CA ASP A 676 -67.85 17.13 -5.46
C ASP A 676 -67.69 16.56 -4.04
N PRO A 677 -68.47 17.03 -3.04
CA PRO A 677 -68.36 16.60 -1.65
C PRO A 677 -68.83 15.16 -1.41
N PHE A 678 -69.42 14.48 -2.40
CA PHE A 678 -69.85 13.08 -2.32
C PHE A 678 -68.99 12.10 -3.13
N LYS A 679 -67.90 12.58 -3.75
CA LYS A 679 -66.94 11.71 -4.44
C LYS A 679 -66.20 10.86 -3.40
N LYS A 680 -66.60 9.58 -3.27
CA LYS A 680 -65.91 8.61 -2.39
C LYS A 680 -64.40 8.57 -2.71
N PRO A 681 -63.51 8.61 -1.70
CA PRO A 681 -62.09 8.43 -1.94
C PRO A 681 -61.87 7.07 -2.61
N ALA A 682 -61.13 7.05 -3.72
CA ALA A 682 -60.83 5.82 -4.42
C ALA A 682 -60.07 4.87 -3.48
N ALA A 683 -60.57 3.65 -3.32
CA ALA A 683 -59.91 2.61 -2.54
C ALA A 683 -58.47 2.39 -3.07
N PRO A 684 -57.49 2.11 -2.19
CA PRO A 684 -56.13 1.87 -2.64
C PRO A 684 -56.13 0.68 -3.58
N ARG A 685 -55.73 0.91 -4.83
CA ARG A 685 -55.53 -0.16 -5.81
C ARG A 685 -54.42 -1.07 -5.27
N LYS A 686 -54.80 -2.27 -4.81
CA LYS A 686 -53.88 -3.41 -4.75
C LYS A 686 -53.28 -3.58 -6.13
N ARG A 687 -52.01 -3.22 -6.30
CA ARG A 687 -51.25 -3.56 -7.51
C ARG A 687 -51.09 -5.08 -7.52
N LYS A 688 -51.68 -5.73 -8.52
CA LYS A 688 -51.19 -7.02 -9.01
C LYS A 688 -49.70 -6.87 -9.32
N PRO A 689 -48.87 -7.91 -9.11
CA PRO A 689 -47.48 -7.86 -9.56
C PRO A 689 -47.50 -7.60 -11.07
N ALA A 690 -46.82 -6.54 -11.48
CA ALA A 690 -46.67 -6.23 -12.89
C ALA A 690 -45.80 -7.32 -13.51
N THR A 691 -46.40 -8.18 -14.31
CA THR A 691 -45.70 -8.90 -15.36
C THR A 691 -44.99 -7.89 -16.26
N ASP A 692 -43.71 -8.14 -16.50
CA ASP A 692 -42.80 -7.46 -17.41
C ASP A 692 -43.47 -6.54 -18.45
N LYS A 693 -43.57 -5.26 -18.11
CA LYS A 693 -43.37 -4.23 -19.13
C LYS A 693 -41.88 -3.96 -19.14
N ARG A 694 -41.22 -4.47 -20.19
CA ARG A 694 -39.86 -4.09 -20.58
C ARG A 694 -39.78 -2.57 -20.65
N ASN A 695 -39.38 -1.95 -19.54
CA ASN A 695 -38.54 -0.78 -19.62
C ASN A 695 -37.26 -1.30 -20.27
N ALA A 696 -36.88 -0.73 -21.41
CA ALA A 696 -35.51 -0.87 -21.86
C ALA A 696 -34.62 -0.49 -20.67
N PRO A 697 -33.65 -1.34 -20.28
CA PRO A 697 -32.83 -1.04 -19.15
C PRO A 697 -31.94 0.13 -19.54
N THR A 698 -32.31 1.35 -19.17
CA THR A 698 -31.28 2.31 -18.75
C THR A 698 -30.66 1.68 -17.51
N LEU A 699 -29.63 0.86 -17.76
CA LEU A 699 -28.72 0.31 -16.77
C LEU A 699 -28.08 1.50 -16.08
N ASP A 700 -28.73 1.97 -15.02
CA ASP A 700 -28.09 2.80 -14.00
C ASP A 700 -27.20 1.84 -13.19
N GLU A 701 -26.09 1.39 -13.81
CA GLU A 701 -24.99 0.77 -13.09
C GLU A 701 -24.42 1.87 -12.19
N ARG A 702 -24.89 1.93 -10.93
CA ARG A 702 -24.11 2.55 -9.85
C ARG A 702 -22.74 1.91 -9.91
N ARG A 703 -21.76 2.64 -10.46
CA ARG A 703 -20.38 2.20 -10.55
C ARG A 703 -19.90 2.00 -9.12
N LEU A 704 -19.83 0.74 -8.70
CA LEU A 704 -19.00 0.40 -7.55
C LEU A 704 -17.57 0.78 -7.95
N PRO A 705 -16.85 1.55 -7.11
CA PRO A 705 -15.46 1.87 -7.39
C PRO A 705 -14.70 0.56 -7.61
N SER A 706 -13.78 0.56 -8.58
CA SER A 706 -12.95 -0.61 -8.82
C SER A 706 -12.16 -0.95 -7.54
N LEU A 707 -11.83 -2.22 -7.34
CA LEU A 707 -10.99 -2.61 -6.21
C LEU A 707 -9.68 -1.81 -6.18
N ALA A 708 -9.09 -1.53 -7.35
CA ALA A 708 -7.94 -0.65 -7.48
C ALA A 708 -8.21 0.76 -6.96
N SER A 709 -9.36 1.37 -7.32
CA SER A 709 -9.76 2.69 -6.81
C SER A 709 -9.94 2.70 -5.29
N ILE A 710 -10.51 1.63 -4.72
CA ILE A 710 -10.67 1.50 -3.27
C ILE A 710 -9.30 1.33 -2.60
N CYS A 711 -8.42 0.51 -3.18
CA CYS A 711 -7.05 0.33 -2.68
C CYS A 711 -6.27 1.65 -2.73
N ILE A 712 -6.33 2.40 -3.82
CA ILE A 712 -5.68 3.73 -3.95
C ILE A 712 -6.23 4.69 -2.89
N GLU A 713 -7.54 4.68 -2.65
CA GLU A 713 -8.16 5.52 -1.62
C GLU A 713 -7.67 5.15 -0.21
N VAL A 714 -7.56 3.85 0.10
CA VAL A 714 -7.04 3.36 1.38
C VAL A 714 -5.55 3.66 1.54
N ILE A 715 -4.74 3.43 0.50
CA ILE A 715 -3.31 3.75 0.46
C ILE A 715 -3.12 5.25 0.68
N SER A 716 -3.86 6.09 -0.02
CA SER A 716 -3.77 7.55 0.12
C SER A 716 -4.16 8.03 1.51
N LYS A 717 -5.09 7.35 2.18
CA LYS A 717 -5.50 7.64 3.56
C LYS A 717 -4.46 7.25 4.60
N HIS A 718 -3.62 6.27 4.29
CA HIS A 718 -2.59 5.72 5.17
C HIS A 718 -1.19 5.90 4.58
N ILE A 719 -0.97 6.92 3.73
CA ILE A 719 0.24 7.05 2.93
C ILE A 719 1.52 7.15 3.78
N ASP A 720 1.42 7.70 4.98
CA ASP A 720 2.54 7.79 5.91
C ASP A 720 2.92 6.41 6.52
N ASP A 721 2.04 5.40 6.38
CA ASP A 721 2.25 4.00 6.77
C ASP A 721 2.54 3.08 5.56
N VAL A 722 2.55 3.61 4.33
CA VAL A 722 2.55 2.83 3.06
C VAL A 722 3.90 2.21 2.70
N GLU A 723 5.01 2.61 3.34
CA GLU A 723 6.31 1.93 3.17
C GLU A 723 6.27 0.41 3.45
N ALA A 724 5.20 -0.08 4.11
CA ALA A 724 4.95 -1.49 4.34
C ALA A 724 4.43 -2.28 3.10
N LEU A 725 4.05 -1.62 1.99
CA LEU A 725 3.36 -2.23 0.85
C LEU A 725 4.28 -2.75 -0.28
N GLY A 726 5.60 -2.57 -0.19
CA GLY A 726 6.56 -3.06 -1.21
C GLY A 726 6.57 -2.23 -2.50
N ASP A 727 7.06 -2.81 -3.60
CA ASP A 727 7.17 -2.12 -4.91
C ASP A 727 5.79 -1.82 -5.52
N ILE A 728 5.45 -0.54 -5.54
CA ILE A 728 4.25 -0.02 -6.20
C ILE A 728 4.63 0.26 -7.66
N GLY A 729 4.17 -0.57 -8.60
CA GLY A 729 4.50 -0.40 -10.03
C GLY A 729 4.12 0.98 -10.59
N ALA A 730 4.85 1.45 -11.62
CA ALA A 730 4.79 2.81 -12.15
C ALA A 730 3.38 3.31 -12.55
N MET A 731 2.50 2.45 -13.09
CA MET A 731 1.12 2.85 -13.42
C MET A 731 0.27 3.18 -12.18
N ASN A 732 0.59 2.62 -11.02
CA ASN A 732 -0.12 2.88 -9.77
C ASN A 732 0.39 4.15 -9.07
N LEU A 733 1.64 4.56 -9.33
CA LEU A 733 2.23 5.77 -8.73
C LEU A 733 1.55 7.05 -9.24
N ASP A 734 1.22 7.13 -10.53
CA ASP A 734 0.50 8.28 -11.09
C ASP A 734 -0.91 8.43 -10.46
N GLU A 735 -1.64 7.33 -10.31
CA GLU A 735 -2.97 7.34 -9.66
C GLU A 735 -2.89 7.65 -8.16
N ILE A 736 -1.84 7.21 -7.47
CA ILE A 736 -1.58 7.60 -6.08
C ILE A 736 -1.24 9.09 -6.01
N ALA A 737 -0.39 9.62 -6.90
CA ALA A 737 -0.09 11.05 -6.95
C ALA A 737 -1.36 11.89 -7.17
N LYS A 738 -2.28 11.46 -8.06
CA LYS A 738 -3.60 12.09 -8.23
C LYS A 738 -4.44 12.04 -6.97
N ALA A 739 -4.48 10.90 -6.28
CA ALA A 739 -5.26 10.73 -5.07
C ALA A 739 -4.71 11.54 -3.89
N LEU A 740 -3.38 11.62 -3.72
CA LEU A 740 -2.72 12.48 -2.75
C LEU A 740 -2.96 13.95 -3.04
N ALA A 741 -2.89 14.36 -4.31
CA ALA A 741 -3.19 15.74 -4.70
C ALA A 741 -4.65 16.10 -4.42
N LYS A 742 -5.59 15.20 -4.71
CA LYS A 742 -7.01 15.40 -4.39
C LYS A 742 -7.26 15.60 -2.89
N ASN A 743 -6.47 14.93 -2.05
CA ASN A 743 -6.52 15.05 -0.59
C ASN A 743 -5.58 16.12 -0.02
N ARG A 744 -4.79 16.80 -0.86
CA ARG A 744 -3.75 17.76 -0.48
C ARG A 744 -2.77 17.21 0.56
N SER A 745 -2.44 15.93 0.47
CA SER A 745 -1.63 15.20 1.46
C SER A 745 -0.19 14.92 1.02
N LEU A 746 0.19 15.31 -0.20
CA LEU A 746 1.58 15.20 -0.67
C LEU A 746 2.48 16.17 0.12
N ASN A 747 3.52 15.67 0.78
CA ASN A 747 4.44 16.44 1.62
C ASN A 747 5.89 15.95 1.45
N ALA A 748 6.87 16.57 2.12
CA ALA A 748 8.28 16.23 1.96
C ALA A 748 8.64 14.79 2.35
N GLU A 749 7.91 14.17 3.29
CA GLU A 749 8.19 12.81 3.76
C GLU A 749 7.71 11.78 2.74
N ASN A 750 6.45 11.89 2.30
CA ASN A 750 5.86 10.94 1.35
C ASN A 750 6.21 11.23 -0.12
N ALA A 751 6.75 12.41 -0.44
CA ALA A 751 7.23 12.72 -1.79
C ALA A 751 8.38 11.80 -2.23
N THR A 752 9.17 11.29 -1.28
CA THR A 752 10.27 10.35 -1.54
C THR A 752 9.82 9.05 -2.19
N LEU A 753 8.55 8.65 -2.01
CA LEU A 753 7.95 7.49 -2.66
C LEU A 753 7.92 7.61 -4.19
N PHE A 754 7.95 8.84 -4.71
CA PHE A 754 7.91 9.13 -6.14
C PHE A 754 9.31 9.36 -6.73
N TYR A 755 10.36 9.33 -5.91
CA TYR A 755 11.72 9.59 -6.34
C TYR A 755 12.46 8.28 -6.63
N SER A 756 13.06 8.17 -7.81
CA SER A 756 13.81 7.02 -8.27
C SER A 756 14.74 7.44 -9.39
N VAL A 757 15.94 6.85 -9.41
CA VAL A 757 16.94 7.04 -10.45
C VAL A 757 16.44 6.51 -11.81
N GLU A 758 15.48 5.60 -11.81
CA GLU A 758 14.88 5.02 -13.03
C GLU A 758 13.83 5.94 -13.68
N ASN A 759 13.40 7.02 -13.01
CA ASN A 759 12.33 7.85 -13.54
C ASN A 759 12.82 8.73 -14.70
N GLU A 760 12.20 8.54 -15.87
CA GLU A 760 12.34 9.44 -17.03
C GLU A 760 11.24 10.52 -17.06
N HIS A 761 10.08 10.22 -16.46
CA HIS A 761 8.91 11.10 -16.44
C HIS A 761 8.33 11.20 -15.03
N LEU A 762 8.12 12.42 -14.54
CA LEU A 762 7.53 12.66 -13.22
C LEU A 762 6.45 13.74 -13.30
N ILE A 763 5.26 13.42 -12.76
CA ILE A 763 4.11 14.32 -12.69
C ILE A 763 3.62 14.37 -11.23
N LEU A 764 3.56 15.56 -10.65
CA LEU A 764 2.97 15.79 -9.33
C LEU A 764 1.88 16.87 -9.43
N TYR A 765 0.65 16.50 -9.05
CA TYR A 765 -0.56 17.28 -9.32
C TYR A 765 -0.90 18.36 -8.28
N ASP A 766 -0.37 18.28 -7.06
CA ASP A 766 -0.45 19.35 -6.06
C ASP A 766 0.79 19.27 -5.16
N VAL A 767 1.75 20.16 -5.42
CA VAL A 767 2.99 20.27 -4.64
C VAL A 767 2.97 21.45 -3.66
N THR A 768 1.78 21.94 -3.29
CA THR A 768 1.64 23.12 -2.39
C THR A 768 2.35 22.92 -1.05
N ASN A 769 2.44 21.70 -0.52
CA ASN A 769 3.08 21.43 0.76
C ASN A 769 4.55 20.96 0.63
N LEU A 770 5.13 20.94 -0.57
CA LEU A 770 6.56 20.66 -0.73
C LEU A 770 7.39 21.92 -0.46
N THR A 771 8.33 21.79 0.46
CA THR A 771 9.28 22.86 0.79
C THR A 771 10.39 22.97 -0.26
N PRO A 772 11.07 24.12 -0.39
CA PRO A 772 12.19 24.26 -1.33
C PRO A 772 13.26 23.17 -1.20
N PRO A 773 13.69 22.76 0.02
CA PRO A 773 14.64 21.65 0.17
C PRO A 773 14.13 20.33 -0.43
N ALA A 774 12.84 20.02 -0.27
CA ALA A 774 12.26 18.80 -0.85
C ALA A 774 12.29 18.84 -2.39
N LEU A 775 12.02 20.01 -2.99
CA LEU A 775 12.11 20.21 -4.43
C LEU A 775 13.56 20.18 -4.96
N CYS A 776 14.55 20.55 -4.13
CA CYS A 776 15.97 20.35 -4.46
C CYS A 776 16.36 18.85 -4.42
N THR A 777 15.86 18.13 -3.41
CA THR A 777 16.07 16.68 -3.28
C THR A 777 15.50 15.91 -4.47
N LEU A 778 14.35 16.34 -5.01
CA LEU A 778 13.76 15.78 -6.23
C LEU A 778 14.79 15.69 -7.36
N ALA A 779 15.52 16.77 -7.65
CA ALA A 779 16.53 16.74 -8.70
C ALA A 779 17.68 15.79 -8.39
N SER A 780 18.09 15.69 -7.12
CA SER A 780 19.21 14.84 -6.72
C SER A 780 18.88 13.35 -6.81
N LEU A 781 17.62 12.98 -6.55
CA LEU A 781 17.15 11.59 -6.54
C LEU A 781 16.53 11.13 -7.87
N ASN A 782 16.44 12.02 -8.85
CA ASN A 782 15.89 11.73 -10.18
C ASN A 782 16.79 12.25 -11.33
N PRO A 783 18.07 11.84 -11.41
CA PRO A 783 19.03 12.43 -12.35
C PRO A 783 18.72 12.16 -13.84
N ASN A 784 17.89 11.16 -14.15
CA ASN A 784 17.56 10.75 -15.52
C ASN A 784 16.23 11.34 -16.04
N LEU A 785 15.64 12.33 -15.36
CA LEU A 785 14.38 12.93 -15.80
C LEU A 785 14.53 13.67 -17.13
N THR A 786 13.64 13.35 -18.07
CA THR A 786 13.51 14.04 -19.36
C THR A 786 12.25 14.92 -19.41
N ASN A 787 11.18 14.55 -18.68
CA ASN A 787 9.94 15.30 -18.61
C ASN A 787 9.50 15.50 -17.16
N LEU A 788 9.35 16.75 -16.74
CA LEU A 788 8.94 17.12 -15.38
C LEU A 788 7.71 18.01 -15.41
N ARG A 789 6.65 17.60 -14.72
CA ARG A 789 5.46 18.44 -14.50
C ARG A 789 5.15 18.60 -13.03
N LEU A 790 5.14 19.84 -12.55
CA LEU A 790 4.74 20.18 -11.18
C LEU A 790 3.57 21.16 -11.19
N ASP A 791 2.46 20.74 -10.60
CA ASP A 791 1.27 21.58 -10.45
C ASP A 791 1.21 22.19 -9.04
N PHE A 792 0.90 23.50 -8.94
CA PHE A 792 0.85 24.27 -7.68
C PHE A 792 2.21 24.39 -6.95
N CYS A 793 3.29 24.61 -7.69
CA CYS A 793 4.67 24.74 -7.18
C CYS A 793 4.98 26.12 -6.59
N GLY A 794 4.12 26.60 -5.68
CA GLY A 794 4.20 27.94 -5.13
C GLY A 794 5.43 28.24 -4.28
N HIS A 795 5.94 27.23 -3.58
CA HIS A 795 7.12 27.37 -2.73
C HIS A 795 8.45 27.27 -3.51
N MET A 796 8.40 27.11 -4.84
CA MET A 796 9.59 27.00 -5.67
C MET A 796 10.29 28.36 -5.81
N ASP A 797 11.50 28.47 -5.23
CA ASP A 797 12.33 29.67 -5.27
C ASP A 797 13.58 29.51 -6.14
N ASP A 798 14.45 30.53 -6.14
CA ASP A 798 15.68 30.57 -6.94
C ASP A 798 16.64 29.42 -6.63
N SER A 799 16.63 28.90 -5.39
CA SER A 799 17.51 27.81 -4.96
C SER A 799 17.13 26.48 -5.61
N VAL A 800 15.82 26.25 -5.77
CA VAL A 800 15.29 25.05 -6.44
C VAL A 800 15.70 25.03 -7.90
N VAL A 801 15.52 26.15 -8.60
CA VAL A 801 15.90 26.27 -10.02
C VAL A 801 17.41 26.13 -10.20
N GLY A 802 18.20 26.68 -9.27
CA GLY A 802 19.65 26.47 -9.24
C GLY A 802 20.04 25.02 -9.04
N ALA A 803 19.36 24.29 -8.15
CA ALA A 803 19.58 22.86 -7.94
C ALA A 803 19.22 22.05 -9.18
N TRP A 804 18.12 22.37 -9.85
CA TRP A 804 17.69 21.66 -11.07
C TRP A 804 18.64 21.89 -12.24
N ALA A 805 19.23 23.08 -12.36
CA ALA A 805 20.27 23.37 -13.34
C ALA A 805 21.50 22.45 -13.23
N ALA A 806 21.79 21.92 -12.04
CA ALA A 806 22.89 20.97 -11.82
C ALA A 806 22.41 19.50 -11.79
N GLY A 807 21.22 19.25 -11.23
CA GLY A 807 20.74 17.90 -10.93
C GLY A 807 19.96 17.22 -12.04
N LEU A 808 19.47 17.94 -13.05
CA LEU A 808 18.62 17.41 -14.13
C LEU A 808 19.24 17.57 -15.53
N PRO A 809 20.43 16.99 -15.80
CA PRO A 809 21.18 17.27 -17.03
C PRO A 809 20.48 16.81 -18.33
N GLN A 810 19.51 15.90 -18.25
CA GLN A 810 18.79 15.33 -19.41
C GLN A 810 17.39 15.93 -19.60
N LEU A 811 17.04 17.00 -18.88
CA LEU A 811 15.69 17.56 -18.92
C LEU A 811 15.38 18.20 -20.28
N LYS A 812 14.35 17.68 -20.95
CA LYS A 812 13.89 18.14 -22.27
C LYS A 812 12.59 18.92 -22.22
N ARG A 813 11.71 18.62 -21.27
CA ARG A 813 10.40 19.27 -21.16
C ARG A 813 10.06 19.55 -19.71
N VAL A 814 9.65 20.79 -19.44
CA VAL A 814 9.26 21.24 -18.10
C VAL A 814 7.92 21.96 -18.14
N GLU A 815 6.99 21.55 -17.27
CA GLU A 815 5.64 22.11 -17.15
C GLU A 815 5.36 22.51 -15.70
N LEU A 816 5.15 23.80 -15.44
CA LEU A 816 5.04 24.35 -14.09
C LEU A 816 3.80 25.22 -13.93
N LEU A 817 3.01 24.97 -12.89
CA LEU A 817 1.89 25.81 -12.49
C LEU A 817 2.20 26.53 -11.17
N GLY A 818 2.25 27.86 -11.23
CA GLY A 818 2.44 28.73 -10.08
C GLY A 818 3.88 28.90 -9.55
N PRO A 819 4.97 28.91 -10.36
CA PRO A 819 6.31 29.23 -9.86
C PRO A 819 6.46 30.74 -9.60
N PHE A 820 5.79 31.26 -8.57
CA PHE A 820 5.66 32.71 -8.34
C PHE A 820 6.86 33.35 -7.62
N LEU A 821 7.73 32.56 -6.97
CA LEU A 821 8.88 33.09 -6.23
C LEU A 821 10.15 33.20 -7.09
N VAL A 822 10.28 32.41 -8.16
CA VAL A 822 11.46 32.39 -9.03
C VAL A 822 11.65 33.73 -9.72
N ARG A 823 12.89 34.25 -9.69
CA ARG A 823 13.29 35.52 -10.30
C ARG A 823 14.05 35.31 -11.61
N ALA A 824 14.11 36.36 -12.43
CA ALA A 824 14.71 36.33 -13.75
C ALA A 824 16.14 35.76 -13.81
N PRO A 825 17.08 36.10 -12.91
CA PRO A 825 18.44 35.54 -12.97
C PRO A 825 18.49 34.01 -12.83
N ALA A 826 17.58 33.42 -12.05
CA ALA A 826 17.51 31.98 -11.87
C ALA A 826 17.02 31.29 -13.15
N TRP A 827 15.99 31.83 -13.81
CA TRP A 827 15.53 31.35 -15.12
C TRP A 827 16.64 31.42 -16.18
N GLN A 828 17.36 32.53 -16.25
CA GLN A 828 18.47 32.69 -17.18
C GLN A 828 19.57 31.65 -16.95
N ALA A 829 19.90 31.34 -15.70
CA ALA A 829 20.86 30.29 -15.37
C ALA A 829 20.35 28.90 -15.75
N PHE A 830 19.07 28.62 -15.50
CA PHE A 830 18.43 27.37 -15.86
C PHE A 830 18.44 27.10 -17.37
N PHE A 831 18.10 28.10 -18.20
CA PHE A 831 18.13 27.94 -19.66
C PHE A 831 19.54 27.70 -20.20
N ARG A 832 20.56 28.36 -19.63
CA ARG A 832 21.96 28.10 -20.00
C ARG A 832 22.43 26.69 -19.65
N ALA A 833 21.85 26.09 -18.61
CA ALA A 833 22.18 24.73 -18.19
C ALA A 833 21.46 23.65 -19.02
N HIS A 834 20.37 23.99 -19.71
CA HIS A 834 19.54 23.05 -20.48
C HIS A 834 19.43 23.46 -21.96
N PRO A 835 20.49 23.29 -22.76
CA PRO A 835 20.48 23.63 -24.18
C PRO A 835 19.56 22.72 -25.01
N ASP A 836 19.32 21.49 -24.55
CA ASP A 836 18.47 20.49 -25.22
C ASP A 836 16.98 20.60 -24.87
N LEU A 837 16.56 21.70 -24.24
CA LEU A 837 15.17 21.91 -23.86
C LEU A 837 14.27 22.06 -25.11
N GLU A 838 13.34 21.12 -25.27
CA GLU A 838 12.36 21.05 -26.36
C GLU A 838 11.02 21.67 -25.97
N GLY A 839 10.65 21.68 -24.68
CA GLY A 839 9.39 22.23 -24.20
C GLY A 839 9.49 23.02 -22.89
N PHE A 840 9.01 24.25 -22.91
CA PHE A 840 8.92 25.12 -21.73
C PHE A 840 7.49 25.63 -21.53
N LEU A 841 6.81 25.13 -20.51
CA LEU A 841 5.42 25.44 -20.26
C LEU A 841 5.24 25.99 -18.85
N ILE A 842 4.93 27.28 -18.73
CA ILE A 842 4.66 27.93 -17.45
C ILE A 842 3.27 28.53 -17.41
N THR A 843 2.63 28.42 -16.25
CA THR A 843 1.34 29.02 -15.95
C THR A 843 1.43 29.78 -14.64
N GLN A 844 0.84 30.98 -14.55
CA GLN A 844 0.83 31.81 -13.33
C GLN A 844 2.25 32.18 -12.84
N SER A 845 3.07 32.74 -13.73
CA SER A 845 4.40 33.25 -13.37
C SER A 845 4.49 34.77 -13.57
N PRO A 846 4.17 35.60 -12.56
CA PRO A 846 4.15 37.06 -12.71
C PRO A 846 5.55 37.69 -12.84
N ARG A 847 6.59 36.96 -12.45
CA ARG A 847 7.99 37.43 -12.43
C ARG A 847 8.78 37.03 -13.69
N PHE A 848 8.16 36.29 -14.60
CA PHE A 848 8.78 35.96 -15.89
C PHE A 848 8.71 37.16 -16.83
N ASP A 849 9.87 37.73 -17.16
CA ASP A 849 10.01 38.98 -17.92
C ASP A 849 10.65 38.75 -19.30
N VAL A 850 10.81 39.85 -20.07
CA VAL A 850 11.40 39.81 -21.42
C VAL A 850 12.85 39.33 -21.40
N GLU A 851 13.60 39.60 -20.33
CA GLU A 851 14.98 39.11 -20.19
C GLU A 851 15.04 37.59 -20.04
N CYS A 852 14.11 37.00 -19.28
CA CYS A 852 13.94 35.55 -19.25
C CYS A 852 13.68 35.00 -20.65
N MET A 853 12.80 35.66 -21.41
CA MET A 853 12.44 35.22 -22.75
C MET A 853 13.62 35.26 -23.71
N ARG A 854 14.39 36.35 -23.68
CA ARG A 854 15.63 36.48 -24.47
C ARG A 854 16.62 35.37 -24.13
N ALA A 855 16.80 35.06 -22.85
CA ALA A 855 17.71 33.99 -22.43
C ALA A 855 17.25 32.60 -22.85
N LEU A 856 15.93 32.33 -22.78
CA LEU A 856 15.33 31.07 -23.24
C LEU A 856 15.64 30.85 -24.72
N VAL A 857 15.34 31.84 -25.55
CA VAL A 857 15.51 31.72 -27.01
C VAL A 857 16.98 31.62 -27.41
N GLN A 858 17.88 32.35 -26.74
CA GLN A 858 19.31 32.29 -27.02
C GLN A 858 19.97 30.97 -26.59
N SER A 859 19.49 30.36 -25.50
CA SER A 859 20.14 29.20 -24.89
C SER A 859 19.54 27.87 -25.34
N CYS A 860 18.26 27.84 -25.74
CA CYS A 860 17.53 26.61 -26.06
C CYS A 860 17.11 26.58 -27.55
N PRO A 861 18.01 26.22 -28.48
CA PRO A 861 17.72 26.25 -29.91
C PRO A 861 16.74 25.18 -30.38
N ASN A 862 16.43 24.16 -29.58
CA ASN A 862 15.55 23.05 -29.96
C ASN A 862 14.09 23.25 -29.49
N LEU A 863 13.73 24.44 -29.00
CA LEU A 863 12.41 24.69 -28.43
C LEU A 863 11.29 24.56 -29.47
N ARG A 864 10.34 23.64 -29.21
CA ARG A 864 9.17 23.32 -30.05
C ARG A 864 7.85 23.62 -29.36
N GLU A 865 7.80 23.47 -28.03
CA GLU A 865 6.62 23.74 -27.22
C GLU A 865 6.84 24.92 -26.28
N LEU A 866 5.98 25.95 -26.39
CA LEU A 866 6.00 27.09 -25.49
C LEU A 866 4.60 27.42 -24.96
N ARG A 867 4.46 27.48 -23.63
CA ARG A 867 3.28 28.03 -22.96
C ARG A 867 3.68 29.14 -22.01
N LEU A 868 3.09 30.32 -22.20
CA LEU A 868 3.19 31.51 -21.35
C LEU A 868 1.77 31.94 -20.94
N LYS A 869 1.12 31.11 -20.11
CA LYS A 869 -0.25 31.34 -19.67
C LYS A 869 -0.30 32.13 -18.37
N GLU A 870 -1.16 33.13 -18.27
CA GLU A 870 -1.29 33.96 -17.05
C GLU A 870 0.07 34.57 -16.62
N VAL A 871 0.88 34.98 -17.60
CA VAL A 871 2.17 35.66 -17.38
C VAL A 871 1.93 37.16 -17.30
N GLY A 872 2.25 37.74 -16.14
CA GLY A 872 1.90 39.11 -15.79
C GLY A 872 2.52 40.18 -16.70
N GLN A 873 3.72 39.94 -17.23
CA GLN A 873 4.49 40.91 -18.01
C GLN A 873 4.44 40.67 -19.52
N LEU A 874 3.59 39.75 -19.99
CA LEU A 874 3.51 39.40 -21.42
C LEU A 874 3.16 40.63 -22.26
N SER A 875 3.97 40.91 -23.29
CA SER A 875 3.86 42.12 -24.14
C SER A 875 4.37 41.85 -25.56
N ASP A 876 4.21 42.82 -26.47
CA ASP A 876 4.75 42.73 -27.84
C ASP A 876 6.26 42.46 -27.90
N GLU A 877 7.02 42.88 -26.90
CA GLU A 877 8.48 42.63 -26.84
C GLU A 877 8.80 41.13 -26.77
N PHE A 878 7.95 40.33 -26.11
CA PHE A 878 8.09 38.87 -26.11
C PHE A 878 7.96 38.29 -27.51
N LEU A 879 7.01 38.82 -28.31
CA LEU A 879 6.81 38.38 -29.68
C LEU A 879 8.01 38.72 -30.57
N VAL A 880 8.69 39.84 -30.32
CA VAL A 880 9.90 40.22 -31.05
C VAL A 880 11.03 39.23 -30.78
N GLU A 881 11.30 38.89 -29.51
CA GLU A 881 12.33 37.91 -29.15
C GLU A 881 11.97 36.53 -29.72
N LEU A 882 10.70 36.14 -29.66
CA LEU A 882 10.21 34.85 -30.16
C LEU A 882 10.40 34.62 -31.66
N LYS A 883 10.41 35.67 -32.47
CA LYS A 883 10.65 35.55 -33.92
C LYS A 883 12.00 34.88 -34.22
N THR A 884 12.96 34.99 -33.32
CA THR A 884 14.31 34.44 -33.53
C THR A 884 14.37 32.91 -33.48
N LEU A 885 13.37 32.22 -32.91
CA LEU A 885 13.25 30.76 -32.96
C LEU A 885 12.86 30.22 -34.35
N GLY A 886 12.34 31.06 -35.24
CA GLY A 886 12.00 30.66 -36.62
C GLY A 886 10.83 29.66 -36.73
N ARG A 887 10.93 28.72 -37.69
CA ARG A 887 9.83 27.82 -38.13
C ARG A 887 9.83 26.43 -37.47
N GLN A 888 10.28 26.35 -36.22
CA GLN A 888 10.37 25.08 -35.49
C GLN A 888 9.32 24.94 -34.39
N LEU A 889 8.67 26.03 -34.00
CA LEU A 889 7.66 26.03 -32.97
C LEU A 889 6.39 25.34 -33.49
N THR A 890 5.92 24.32 -32.79
CA THR A 890 4.72 23.55 -33.12
C THR A 890 3.58 23.83 -32.15
N TYR A 891 3.89 24.13 -30.89
CA TYR A 891 2.91 24.43 -29.84
C TYR A 891 3.16 25.83 -29.25
N LEU A 892 2.15 26.69 -29.33
CA LEU A 892 2.20 28.03 -28.76
C LEU A 892 0.92 28.36 -27.98
N ASP A 893 1.10 28.75 -26.71
CA ASP A 893 0.04 29.26 -25.84
C ASP A 893 0.49 30.57 -25.20
N LEU A 894 -0.23 31.66 -25.51
CA LEU A 894 -0.01 33.03 -24.99
C LEU A 894 -1.23 33.53 -24.21
N SER A 895 -2.02 32.61 -23.65
CA SER A 895 -3.33 32.92 -23.10
C SER A 895 -3.28 33.74 -21.80
N TYR A 896 -4.28 34.63 -21.64
CA TYR A 896 -4.50 35.48 -20.48
C TYR A 896 -3.26 36.29 -20.06
N PRO A 897 -2.75 37.21 -20.90
CA PRO A 897 -1.70 38.14 -20.46
C PRO A 897 -2.15 38.94 -19.24
N GLY A 898 -1.22 39.33 -18.37
CA GLY A 898 -1.53 40.14 -17.18
C GLY A 898 -2.29 41.43 -17.47
N ASN A 899 -2.11 42.00 -18.66
CA ASN A 899 -2.97 43.02 -19.23
C ASN A 899 -3.54 42.51 -20.56
N ALA A 900 -4.87 42.44 -20.68
CA ALA A 900 -5.57 41.91 -21.85
C ALA A 900 -5.31 42.67 -23.16
N GLU A 901 -4.84 43.93 -23.07
CA GLU A 901 -4.48 44.77 -24.22
C GLU A 901 -2.96 44.81 -24.48
N ALA A 902 -2.15 44.06 -23.71
CA ALA A 902 -0.68 44.15 -23.79
C ALA A 902 -0.08 43.66 -25.12
N ILE A 903 -0.81 42.79 -25.83
CA ILE A 903 -0.42 42.30 -27.15
C ILE A 903 -1.27 43.02 -28.19
N HIS A 904 -0.63 43.71 -29.13
CA HIS A 904 -1.32 44.40 -30.21
C HIS A 904 -1.55 43.48 -31.41
N GLU A 905 -2.68 43.68 -32.10
CA GLU A 905 -3.04 42.95 -33.31
C GLU A 905 -1.92 42.96 -34.37
N SER A 906 -1.30 44.12 -34.62
CA SER A 906 -0.26 44.26 -35.65
C SER A 906 1.01 43.45 -35.35
N ALA A 907 1.42 43.41 -34.07
CA ALA A 907 2.59 42.64 -33.63
C ALA A 907 2.31 41.13 -33.74
N LEU A 908 1.10 40.70 -33.40
CA LEU A 908 0.67 39.31 -33.49
C LEU A 908 0.59 38.83 -34.95
N ILE A 909 0.04 39.63 -35.86
CA ILE A 909 0.01 39.31 -37.29
C ILE A 909 1.43 39.16 -37.84
N ASP A 910 2.32 40.11 -37.55
CA ASP A 910 3.71 40.05 -38.00
C ASP A 910 4.44 38.84 -37.40
N PHE A 911 4.19 38.51 -36.14
CA PHE A 911 4.72 37.32 -35.50
C PHE A 911 4.25 36.01 -36.18
N LEU A 912 2.94 35.87 -36.42
CA LEU A 912 2.37 34.69 -37.09
C LEU A 912 2.89 34.55 -38.53
N ALA A 913 3.20 35.65 -39.21
CA ALA A 913 3.83 35.60 -40.54
C ALA A 913 5.20 34.91 -40.54
N HIS A 914 5.94 34.98 -39.44
CA HIS A 914 7.29 34.39 -39.32
C HIS A 914 7.25 32.95 -38.83
N VAL A 915 6.41 32.64 -37.83
CA VAL A 915 6.41 31.34 -37.12
C VAL A 915 5.26 30.42 -37.55
N GLY A 916 4.19 30.97 -38.12
CA GLY A 916 2.91 30.27 -38.33
C GLY A 916 2.97 29.00 -39.18
N SER A 917 3.95 28.87 -40.08
CA SER A 917 4.03 27.75 -41.02
C SER A 917 4.24 26.36 -40.39
N SER A 918 4.74 26.31 -39.14
CA SER A 918 5.00 25.08 -38.38
C SER A 918 4.03 24.84 -37.23
N LEU A 919 3.15 25.80 -36.92
CA LEU A 919 2.26 25.70 -35.77
C LEU A 919 1.15 24.67 -36.00
N GLU A 920 1.03 23.76 -35.04
CA GLU A 920 -0.01 22.73 -34.94
C GLU A 920 -1.00 23.06 -33.81
N HIS A 921 -0.56 23.79 -32.78
CA HIS A 921 -1.39 24.26 -31.67
C HIS A 921 -1.21 25.76 -31.43
N LEU A 922 -2.32 26.50 -31.38
CA LEU A 922 -2.34 27.94 -31.13
C LEU A 922 -3.43 28.30 -30.11
N ASP A 923 -3.03 28.85 -28.97
CA ASP A 923 -3.91 29.42 -27.95
C ASP A 923 -3.62 30.91 -27.75
N LEU A 924 -4.63 31.75 -28.03
CA LEU A 924 -4.61 33.21 -27.87
C LEU A 924 -5.74 33.69 -26.96
N SER A 925 -6.22 32.83 -26.07
CA SER A 925 -7.37 33.10 -25.21
C SER A 925 -7.15 34.32 -24.30
N GLY A 926 -8.19 35.11 -24.06
CA GLY A 926 -8.15 36.25 -23.14
C GLY A 926 -7.38 37.48 -23.64
N ILE A 927 -6.88 37.48 -24.88
CA ILE A 927 -6.29 38.65 -25.51
C ILE A 927 -7.41 39.45 -26.19
N THR A 928 -7.71 40.64 -25.69
CA THR A 928 -8.84 41.47 -26.19
C THR A 928 -8.60 41.94 -27.63
N ASN A 929 -7.35 42.21 -28.00
CA ASN A 929 -6.97 42.71 -29.32
C ASN A 929 -6.97 41.64 -30.43
N VAL A 930 -7.40 40.41 -30.14
CA VAL A 930 -7.61 39.38 -31.17
C VAL A 930 -8.94 39.64 -31.87
N THR A 931 -8.87 40.38 -32.97
CA THR A 931 -10.00 40.70 -33.84
C THR A 931 -10.06 39.74 -35.04
N ASP A 932 -11.11 39.84 -35.86
CA ASP A 932 -11.21 39.13 -37.14
C ASP A 932 -9.99 39.39 -38.05
N GLY A 933 -9.33 40.55 -37.91
CA GLY A 933 -8.12 40.89 -38.66
C GLY A 933 -6.96 39.93 -38.39
N VAL A 934 -6.83 39.42 -37.16
CA VAL A 934 -5.83 38.38 -36.81
C VAL A 934 -6.14 37.08 -37.54
N LEU A 935 -7.42 36.69 -37.64
CA LEU A 935 -7.82 35.48 -38.37
C LEU A 935 -7.51 35.60 -39.87
N PHE A 936 -7.83 36.73 -40.50
CA PHE A 936 -7.65 36.90 -41.94
C PHE A 936 -6.23 37.24 -42.38
N ARG A 937 -5.49 38.03 -41.60
CA ARG A 937 -4.15 38.51 -41.96
C ARG A 937 -3.03 37.73 -41.27
N GLY A 938 -3.29 37.16 -40.11
CA GLY A 938 -2.34 36.35 -39.34
C GLY A 938 -2.50 34.87 -39.62
N VAL A 939 -3.63 34.28 -39.17
CA VAL A 939 -3.84 32.83 -39.17
C VAL A 939 -4.03 32.29 -40.60
N LYS A 940 -5.01 32.81 -41.33
CA LYS A 940 -5.41 32.32 -42.67
C LYS A 940 -4.25 32.17 -43.67
N PRO A 941 -3.35 33.17 -43.85
CA PRO A 941 -2.28 33.07 -44.84
C PRO A 941 -1.03 32.32 -44.36
N HIS A 942 -0.80 32.21 -43.06
CA HIS A 942 0.48 31.76 -42.52
C HIS A 942 0.40 30.45 -41.73
N VAL A 943 -0.76 30.11 -41.16
CA VAL A 943 -0.96 28.96 -40.28
C VAL A 943 -1.84 27.93 -40.96
N LEU A 944 -1.23 27.02 -41.74
CA LEU A 944 -1.96 26.04 -42.55
C LEU A 944 -1.95 24.61 -41.96
N LYS A 945 -1.05 24.32 -41.03
CA LYS A 945 -0.90 23.00 -40.38
C LYS A 945 -1.60 22.90 -39.02
N LEU A 946 -2.43 23.88 -38.68
CA LEU A 946 -3.06 23.97 -37.37
C LEU A 946 -4.01 22.79 -37.17
N ASP A 947 -3.84 22.07 -36.06
CA ASP A 947 -4.71 20.99 -35.62
C ASP A 947 -5.59 21.43 -34.45
N THR A 948 -5.06 22.29 -33.57
CA THR A 948 -5.77 22.84 -32.41
C THR A 948 -5.80 24.38 -32.45
N LEU A 949 -7.01 24.96 -32.37
CA LEU A 949 -7.23 26.40 -32.25
C LEU A 949 -8.04 26.74 -30.99
N ILE A 950 -7.47 27.55 -30.10
CA ILE A 950 -8.13 27.99 -28.87
C ILE A 950 -8.14 29.53 -28.84
N LEU A 951 -9.35 30.11 -28.92
CA LEU A 951 -9.61 31.55 -28.84
C LEU A 951 -10.74 31.78 -27.82
N ALA A 952 -10.56 31.32 -26.59
CA ALA A 952 -11.55 31.53 -25.55
C ALA A 952 -11.49 32.97 -25.02
N ASN A 953 -12.63 33.59 -24.74
CA ASN A 953 -12.72 34.94 -24.18
C ASN A 953 -12.00 36.03 -25.04
N THR A 954 -12.12 35.94 -26.36
CA THR A 954 -11.64 36.91 -27.36
C THR A 954 -12.84 37.69 -27.90
N THR A 955 -13.34 38.63 -27.11
CA THR A 955 -14.66 39.27 -27.31
C THR A 955 -14.79 40.14 -28.57
N GLN A 956 -13.71 40.45 -29.27
CA GLN A 956 -13.72 41.24 -30.51
C GLN A 956 -13.93 40.40 -31.77
N LEU A 957 -14.06 39.08 -31.66
CA LEU A 957 -14.40 38.20 -32.78
C LEU A 957 -15.88 38.32 -33.13
N THR A 958 -16.18 38.47 -34.41
CA THR A 958 -17.58 38.56 -34.89
C THR A 958 -18.04 37.23 -35.49
N ASP A 959 -19.33 36.94 -35.37
CA ASP A 959 -19.93 35.73 -35.98
C ASP A 959 -19.71 35.68 -37.50
N ALA A 960 -19.84 36.83 -38.17
CA ALA A 960 -19.60 36.95 -39.61
C ALA A 960 -18.13 36.72 -39.98
N GLY A 961 -17.20 37.30 -39.22
CA GLY A 961 -15.76 37.16 -39.46
C GLY A 961 -15.26 35.73 -39.26
N VAL A 962 -15.70 35.07 -38.18
CA VAL A 962 -15.37 33.66 -37.93
C VAL A 962 -15.99 32.74 -39.00
N ALA A 963 -17.24 33.01 -39.40
CA ALA A 963 -17.90 32.26 -40.46
C ALA A 963 -17.18 32.38 -41.81
N GLU A 964 -16.82 33.60 -42.21
CA GLU A 964 -16.07 33.84 -43.45
C GLU A 964 -14.66 33.24 -43.38
N PHE A 965 -13.99 33.31 -42.22
CA PHE A 965 -12.70 32.67 -42.00
C PHE A 965 -12.78 31.17 -42.28
N PHE A 966 -13.62 30.41 -41.57
CA PHE A 966 -13.73 28.96 -41.80
C PHE A 966 -14.26 28.61 -43.20
N GLY A 967 -15.12 29.44 -43.79
CA GLY A 967 -15.62 29.23 -45.15
C GLY A 967 -14.58 29.42 -46.25
N THR A 968 -13.48 30.13 -45.98
CA THR A 968 -12.46 30.48 -46.98
C THR A 968 -11.04 30.04 -46.61
N TRP A 969 -10.84 29.49 -45.42
CA TRP A 969 -9.56 28.99 -44.96
C TRP A 969 -9.24 27.66 -45.65
N GLN A 970 -7.98 27.48 -46.01
CA GLN A 970 -7.46 26.28 -46.70
C GLN A 970 -6.53 25.47 -45.79
N GLY A 971 -6.61 25.70 -44.47
CA GLY A 971 -5.86 24.94 -43.49
C GLY A 971 -6.36 23.50 -43.39
N VAL A 972 -5.58 22.64 -42.71
CA VAL A 972 -6.03 21.29 -42.42
C VAL A 972 -7.29 21.30 -41.52
N PRO A 973 -8.21 20.34 -41.65
CA PRO A 973 -9.35 20.20 -40.76
C PRO A 973 -8.91 20.08 -39.29
N LEU A 974 -9.45 20.92 -38.41
CA LEU A 974 -9.06 20.97 -37.00
C LEU A 974 -9.59 19.77 -36.21
N SER A 975 -8.77 19.22 -35.31
CA SER A 975 -9.20 18.20 -34.35
C SER A 975 -9.76 18.79 -33.06
N LYS A 976 -9.29 19.98 -32.65
CA LYS A 976 -9.71 20.64 -31.41
C LYS A 976 -9.98 22.12 -31.62
N VAL A 977 -11.18 22.55 -31.25
CA VAL A 977 -11.56 23.97 -31.28
C VAL A 977 -12.21 24.39 -29.97
N ASP A 978 -11.66 25.44 -29.37
CA ASP A 978 -12.24 26.08 -28.20
C ASP A 978 -12.45 27.57 -28.46
N LEU A 979 -13.72 27.97 -28.52
CA LEU A 979 -14.16 29.34 -28.71
C LEU A 979 -15.04 29.78 -27.53
N ALA A 980 -14.83 29.20 -26.34
CA ALA A 980 -15.64 29.48 -25.17
C ALA A 980 -15.65 30.97 -24.80
N ARG A 981 -16.73 31.41 -24.16
CA ARG A 981 -16.90 32.78 -23.63
C ARG A 981 -16.82 33.89 -24.68
N ASN A 982 -17.17 33.59 -25.93
CA ASN A 982 -17.38 34.58 -26.98
C ASN A 982 -18.89 34.76 -27.20
N PRO A 983 -19.55 35.72 -26.51
CA PRO A 983 -21.00 35.83 -26.51
C PRO A 983 -21.60 36.28 -27.86
N ASP A 984 -20.80 36.94 -28.70
CA ASP A 984 -21.22 37.47 -30.00
C ASP A 984 -21.15 36.44 -31.13
N LEU A 985 -20.63 35.24 -30.87
CA LEU A 985 -20.63 34.12 -31.82
C LEU A 985 -21.97 33.35 -31.76
N SER A 986 -22.46 32.94 -32.94
CA SER A 986 -23.79 32.38 -33.13
C SER A 986 -23.82 31.29 -34.20
N ASP A 987 -24.89 31.23 -35.00
CA ASP A 987 -25.15 30.17 -35.97
C ASP A 987 -24.16 30.15 -37.14
N ALA A 988 -23.80 31.32 -37.68
CA ALA A 988 -23.00 31.38 -38.90
C ALA A 988 -21.59 30.83 -38.65
N ALA A 989 -20.97 31.21 -37.53
CA ALA A 989 -19.66 30.70 -37.14
C ALA A 989 -19.68 29.18 -36.89
N LEU A 990 -20.70 28.67 -36.17
CA LEU A 990 -20.81 27.25 -35.86
C LEU A 990 -20.98 26.40 -37.14
N VAL A 991 -21.86 26.82 -38.05
CA VAL A 991 -22.12 26.10 -39.30
C VAL A 991 -20.88 26.08 -40.18
N ALA A 992 -20.20 27.21 -40.35
CA ALA A 992 -18.98 27.28 -41.16
C ALA A 992 -17.84 26.43 -40.57
N LEU A 993 -17.66 26.45 -39.25
CA LEU A 993 -16.68 25.62 -38.55
C LEU A 993 -16.95 24.12 -38.76
N ILE A 994 -18.21 23.70 -38.60
CA ILE A 994 -18.59 22.29 -38.79
C ILE A 994 -18.41 21.88 -40.26
N GLN A 995 -18.72 22.75 -41.22
CA GLN A 995 -18.52 22.47 -42.64
C GLN A 995 -17.04 22.29 -43.00
N HIS A 996 -16.15 23.06 -42.38
CA HIS A 996 -14.71 22.97 -42.63
C HIS A 996 -14.05 21.79 -41.89
N SER A 997 -14.29 21.65 -40.58
CA SER A 997 -13.50 20.76 -39.71
C SER A 997 -14.30 19.58 -39.13
N GLY A 998 -15.61 19.48 -39.38
CA GLY A 998 -16.49 18.54 -38.68
C GLY A 998 -16.05 17.07 -38.72
N GLU A 999 -15.55 16.59 -39.86
CA GLU A 999 -15.12 15.19 -39.98
C GLU A 999 -13.91 14.83 -39.09
N ASN A 1000 -13.02 15.78 -38.80
CA ASN A 1000 -11.82 15.54 -37.98
C ASN A 1000 -11.99 15.98 -36.51
N LEU A 1001 -13.02 16.76 -36.21
CA LEU A 1001 -13.20 17.42 -34.91
C LEU A 1001 -13.51 16.41 -33.79
N ALA A 1002 -12.59 16.33 -32.82
CA ALA A 1002 -12.64 15.46 -31.64
C ALA A 1002 -13.00 16.23 -30.36
N GLU A 1003 -12.60 17.50 -30.22
CA GLU A 1003 -12.96 18.33 -29.07
C GLU A 1003 -13.57 19.67 -29.55
N LEU A 1004 -14.80 19.96 -29.12
CA LEU A 1004 -15.49 21.22 -29.41
C LEU A 1004 -15.95 21.89 -28.12
N ASN A 1005 -15.53 23.13 -27.90
CA ASN A 1005 -15.98 23.96 -26.79
C ASN A 1005 -16.58 25.27 -27.32
N ILE A 1006 -17.89 25.40 -27.19
CA ILE A 1006 -18.68 26.61 -27.53
C ILE A 1006 -19.41 27.15 -26.30
N ASN A 1007 -18.86 26.89 -25.11
CA ASN A 1007 -19.43 27.32 -23.85
C ASN A 1007 -19.69 28.83 -23.86
N GLY A 1008 -20.89 29.25 -23.47
CA GLY A 1008 -21.26 30.67 -23.40
C GLY A 1008 -21.76 31.30 -24.72
N TRP A 1009 -21.91 30.52 -25.80
CA TRP A 1009 -22.52 31.01 -27.04
C TRP A 1009 -24.05 31.10 -26.89
N LYS A 1010 -24.55 32.29 -26.55
CA LYS A 1010 -25.98 32.50 -26.25
C LYS A 1010 -26.86 32.58 -27.50
N GLY A 1011 -26.28 32.94 -28.65
CA GLY A 1011 -26.98 33.21 -29.90
C GLY A 1011 -27.25 31.98 -30.77
N VAL A 1012 -26.79 30.79 -30.38
CA VAL A 1012 -26.89 29.58 -31.20
C VAL A 1012 -28.31 28.99 -31.16
N SER A 1013 -28.91 28.80 -32.32
CA SER A 1013 -30.21 28.17 -32.51
C SER A 1013 -30.15 26.64 -32.41
N GLU A 1014 -31.31 26.03 -32.17
CA GLU A 1014 -31.45 24.58 -32.14
C GLU A 1014 -31.11 23.94 -33.50
N ASP A 1015 -31.41 24.63 -34.60
CA ASP A 1015 -31.14 24.14 -35.94
C ASP A 1015 -29.64 24.09 -36.25
N ALA A 1016 -28.88 25.10 -35.84
CA ALA A 1016 -27.41 25.10 -35.94
C ALA A 1016 -26.78 23.97 -35.11
N LEU A 1017 -27.24 23.75 -33.88
CA LEU A 1017 -26.73 22.68 -33.01
C LEU A 1017 -26.97 21.28 -33.58
N LYS A 1018 -28.09 21.06 -34.30
CA LYS A 1018 -28.39 19.77 -34.96
C LYS A 1018 -27.39 19.40 -36.07
N HIS A 1019 -26.52 20.31 -36.50
CA HIS A 1019 -25.43 19.99 -37.43
C HIS A 1019 -24.31 19.20 -36.78
N ILE A 1020 -24.09 19.35 -35.46
CA ILE A 1020 -23.04 18.65 -34.70
C ILE A 1020 -23.21 17.12 -34.83
N PRO A 1021 -24.32 16.51 -34.39
CA PRO A 1021 -24.50 15.05 -34.50
C PRO A 1021 -24.62 14.55 -35.95
N LYS A 1022 -24.78 15.43 -36.94
CA LYS A 1022 -24.85 15.04 -38.36
C LYS A 1022 -23.49 15.00 -39.04
N SER A 1023 -22.57 15.87 -38.62
CA SER A 1023 -21.35 16.15 -39.39
C SER A 1023 -20.07 16.03 -38.56
N VAL A 1024 -20.17 15.66 -37.27
CA VAL A 1024 -19.05 15.50 -36.35
C VAL A 1024 -19.02 14.09 -35.74
N PRO A 1025 -18.71 13.05 -36.52
CA PRO A 1025 -18.77 11.65 -36.05
C PRO A 1025 -17.66 11.30 -35.05
N ASN A 1026 -16.51 11.98 -35.11
CA ASN A 1026 -15.33 11.69 -34.29
C ASN A 1026 -15.27 12.45 -32.96
N LEU A 1027 -16.37 13.10 -32.57
CA LEU A 1027 -16.45 13.89 -31.35
C LEU A 1027 -16.21 13.03 -30.10
N ASN A 1028 -15.20 13.41 -29.32
CA ASN A 1028 -14.83 12.80 -28.03
C ASN A 1028 -15.31 13.67 -26.85
N LYS A 1029 -15.08 14.98 -26.90
CA LYS A 1029 -15.51 15.92 -25.86
C LYS A 1029 -16.30 17.09 -26.43
N LEU A 1030 -17.41 17.41 -25.78
CA LEU A 1030 -18.26 18.55 -26.14
C LEU A 1030 -18.58 19.41 -24.91
N ASP A 1031 -18.26 20.69 -24.96
CA ASP A 1031 -18.73 21.67 -23.98
C ASP A 1031 -19.67 22.68 -24.66
N VAL A 1032 -20.95 22.56 -24.30
CA VAL A 1032 -22.03 23.44 -24.76
C VAL A 1032 -22.69 24.14 -23.56
N GLY A 1033 -21.97 24.27 -22.45
CA GLY A 1033 -22.48 24.95 -21.27
C GLY A 1033 -22.91 26.39 -21.58
N PHE A 1034 -23.95 26.86 -20.90
CA PHE A 1034 -24.57 28.17 -21.09
C PHE A 1034 -25.12 28.44 -22.51
N CYS A 1035 -25.26 27.41 -23.35
CA CYS A 1035 -25.98 27.49 -24.60
C CYS A 1035 -27.48 27.26 -24.35
N ARG A 1036 -28.31 28.30 -24.54
CA ARG A 1036 -29.74 28.30 -24.15
C ARG A 1036 -30.61 27.33 -24.95
N SER A 1037 -30.19 26.96 -26.15
CA SER A 1037 -30.95 26.13 -27.09
C SER A 1037 -30.68 24.63 -26.94
N VAL A 1038 -29.75 24.21 -26.08
CA VAL A 1038 -29.41 22.80 -25.85
C VAL A 1038 -30.48 22.13 -25.00
N ASP A 1039 -31.05 21.02 -25.49
CA ASP A 1039 -32.10 20.25 -24.81
C ASP A 1039 -31.80 18.73 -24.76
N ASN A 1040 -32.68 17.96 -24.14
CA ASN A 1040 -32.54 16.50 -24.04
C ASN A 1040 -32.50 15.78 -25.41
N PHE A 1041 -33.16 16.33 -26.44
CA PHE A 1041 -33.24 15.71 -27.76
C PHE A 1041 -31.92 15.86 -28.52
N LEU A 1042 -31.29 17.02 -28.43
CA LEU A 1042 -29.96 17.24 -29.00
C LEU A 1042 -28.92 16.29 -28.39
N ILE A 1043 -28.92 16.15 -27.06
CA ILE A 1043 -28.00 15.23 -26.37
C ILE A 1043 -28.26 13.79 -26.81
N LYS A 1044 -29.52 13.41 -26.97
CA LYS A 1044 -29.88 12.09 -27.53
C LYS A 1044 -29.27 11.88 -28.91
N ASP A 1045 -29.43 12.84 -29.81
CA ASP A 1045 -28.92 12.76 -31.18
C ASP A 1045 -27.39 12.66 -31.21
N ILE A 1046 -26.69 13.35 -30.30
CA ILE A 1046 -25.23 13.26 -30.14
C ILE A 1046 -24.82 11.86 -29.69
N LEU A 1047 -25.47 11.31 -28.65
CA LEU A 1047 -25.17 9.96 -28.16
C LEU A 1047 -25.40 8.89 -29.24
N GLU A 1048 -26.45 9.03 -30.05
CA GLU A 1048 -26.78 8.06 -31.10
C GLU A 1048 -25.85 8.15 -32.33
N ARG A 1049 -25.30 9.33 -32.65
CA ARG A 1049 -24.56 9.56 -33.91
C ARG A 1049 -23.06 9.84 -33.74
N CYS A 1050 -22.60 10.13 -32.53
CA CYS A 1050 -21.18 10.32 -32.22
C CYS A 1050 -20.69 9.14 -31.35
N PRO A 1051 -20.28 8.01 -31.95
CA PRO A 1051 -19.94 6.79 -31.21
C PRO A 1051 -18.72 6.92 -30.30
N HIS A 1052 -17.87 7.92 -30.53
CA HIS A 1052 -16.62 8.14 -29.81
C HIS A 1052 -16.74 9.10 -28.63
N VAL A 1053 -17.93 9.65 -28.36
CA VAL A 1053 -18.12 10.65 -27.30
C VAL A 1053 -17.88 10.05 -25.92
N GLN A 1054 -17.08 10.72 -25.09
CA GLN A 1054 -16.76 10.30 -23.72
C GLN A 1054 -17.22 11.33 -22.69
N GLU A 1055 -17.26 12.62 -23.04
CA GLU A 1055 -17.58 13.70 -22.11
C GLU A 1055 -18.44 14.78 -22.77
N ILE A 1056 -19.57 15.14 -22.12
CA ILE A 1056 -20.44 16.23 -22.54
C ILE A 1056 -20.70 17.16 -21.34
N LYS A 1057 -20.45 18.45 -21.48
CA LYS A 1057 -20.71 19.48 -20.45
C LYS A 1057 -21.89 20.36 -20.88
N VAL A 1058 -22.91 20.44 -20.02
CA VAL A 1058 -24.17 21.17 -20.25
C VAL A 1058 -24.52 22.12 -19.10
N TRP A 1059 -23.52 22.59 -18.36
CA TRP A 1059 -23.71 23.52 -17.23
C TRP A 1059 -24.52 24.76 -17.63
N GLY A 1060 -25.59 25.10 -16.90
CA GLY A 1060 -26.43 26.26 -17.20
C GLY A 1060 -27.36 26.09 -18.42
N CYS A 1061 -27.47 24.88 -19.00
CA CYS A 1061 -28.45 24.56 -20.04
C CYS A 1061 -29.77 24.09 -19.42
N GLN A 1062 -30.63 25.05 -19.05
CA GLN A 1062 -31.89 24.80 -18.32
C GLN A 1062 -32.89 23.84 -19.00
N ARG A 1063 -32.76 23.60 -20.32
CA ARG A 1063 -33.63 22.68 -21.07
C ARG A 1063 -33.15 21.23 -21.02
N VAL A 1064 -31.97 20.97 -20.47
CA VAL A 1064 -31.47 19.61 -20.20
C VAL A 1064 -31.89 19.20 -18.80
N SER A 1065 -32.75 18.18 -18.70
CA SER A 1065 -33.33 17.73 -17.43
C SER A 1065 -32.76 16.37 -17.00
N GLU A 1066 -33.16 15.91 -15.81
CA GLU A 1066 -32.80 14.57 -15.30
C GLU A 1066 -33.21 13.41 -16.23
N HIS A 1067 -34.18 13.65 -17.13
CA HIS A 1067 -34.63 12.68 -18.12
C HIS A 1067 -33.72 12.61 -19.36
N CYS A 1068 -32.60 13.33 -19.35
CA CYS A 1068 -31.59 13.28 -20.40
C CYS A 1068 -31.06 11.84 -20.57
N PRO A 1069 -31.02 11.31 -21.81
CA PRO A 1069 -30.55 9.95 -22.06
C PRO A 1069 -29.08 9.79 -21.64
N ARG A 1070 -28.73 8.59 -21.16
CA ARG A 1070 -27.38 8.23 -20.75
C ARG A 1070 -26.89 7.01 -21.52
N GLN A 1071 -25.62 7.02 -21.91
CA GLN A 1071 -24.96 5.93 -22.61
C GLN A 1071 -23.77 5.43 -21.79
N ARG A 1072 -23.56 4.11 -21.82
CA ARG A 1072 -22.44 3.48 -21.11
C ARG A 1072 -21.12 3.99 -21.67
N GLY A 1073 -20.27 4.54 -20.80
CA GLY A 1073 -18.96 5.08 -21.17
C GLY A 1073 -18.92 6.61 -21.32
N VAL A 1074 -20.08 7.27 -21.44
CA VAL A 1074 -20.18 8.72 -21.62
C VAL A 1074 -20.50 9.42 -20.29
N LYS A 1075 -19.73 10.44 -19.93
CA LYS A 1075 -19.97 11.30 -18.76
C LYS A 1075 -20.68 12.59 -19.20
N ILE A 1076 -21.86 12.85 -18.64
CA ILE A 1076 -22.60 14.10 -18.87
C ILE A 1076 -22.54 14.92 -17.59
N HIS A 1077 -21.95 16.11 -17.66
CA HIS A 1077 -21.72 17.03 -16.54
C HIS A 1077 -22.62 18.25 -16.61
N GLY A 1078 -23.03 18.77 -15.46
CA GLY A 1078 -23.81 20.01 -15.39
C GLY A 1078 -25.30 19.86 -15.70
N ILE A 1079 -25.85 18.63 -15.68
CA ILE A 1079 -27.30 18.43 -15.62
C ILE A 1079 -27.75 18.93 -14.25
N GLU A 1080 -28.51 20.01 -14.23
CA GLU A 1080 -29.19 20.46 -13.04
C GLU A 1080 -30.24 19.39 -12.68
N SER A 1081 -29.98 18.63 -11.62
CA SER A 1081 -31.04 17.87 -10.96
C SER A 1081 -32.12 18.87 -10.56
N ALA A 1082 -33.40 18.51 -10.72
CA ALA A 1082 -34.53 19.38 -10.43
C ALA A 1082 -34.59 19.68 -8.91
N ARG A 1083 -33.70 20.56 -8.46
CA ARG A 1083 -33.60 21.18 -7.13
C ARG A 1083 -32.69 22.39 -7.20
N ILE A 1084 -33.12 23.44 -7.90
CA ILE A 1084 -32.90 24.83 -7.49
C ILE A 1084 -34.12 25.62 -7.99
N PHE A 1085 -35.19 25.59 -7.20
CA PHE A 1085 -36.03 26.74 -6.85
C PHE A 1085 -36.77 26.36 -5.58
#